data_AF-A0A2N2MJR2-F1
#
_entry.id   AF-A0A2N2MJR2-F1
#
_cell.length_a   1.000
_cell.length_b   1.000
_cell.length_c   1.000
_cell.angle_alpha   90.00
_cell.angle_beta   90.00
_cell.angle_gamma   90.00
#
_symmetry.space_group_name_H-M   'P 1'
#
loop_
_entity.id
_entity.type
_entity.pdbx_description
1 polymer ?
#
loop_
_entity_poly.entity_id
_entity_poly.type
_entity_poly.pdbx_seq_one_letter_code
_entity_poly.pdbx_strand_id
1 'polypeptide(L)'
;MENKKMRSRLIVIITAILLGVLFLSPVSGKLDHVYASSTAAPEPVTQTIFGTAMLHITVGDGLNQAEAANASWTRGRSVLWSIVEPSEGVRDWDALSSLESELQDASSRGIQVILVVHSTPEWARKIAGSGPTCGPIHANKLAAFGSFMNEMVARYSVPPYNVKYWELWNEPDVDPSLVSTNSGFGCWGDQADPYYGGRYYAEMLKTVYPQIKAADPQAQVLMGGLLMDCDPRPGAGCAAIGHSALPGKFLEGILLNNGGSYFDGISFHAYDIYQNQLGQYANPGWQSAWNTTGPSLIAKAQFIQSMLSQYGVSGKYLMNTETALLCTECSSDAVFEASKAYYVAQSYSAAIAQGLRANIWYSMLGWRNSGLLNADLSPRPAYTAFQFSRNTLQNAIGVRDITEYAGLKGYEVQQADRRIWVLWSLDGNTHSVDLPVAPVFAWDALGTPVAPDASVDVSLNPLYLEWNMLFSDVPVGHWATSWIERLYQAGVTGGCAASPTLRYCPENTVTRAQMAIFLLKGMHGSSFSPPEVGADTGFGDVPASHWAAAWIKQLAVEGITSGCGSGNYCPENSVTRAQMAVFLLKAKYGAGYAAPEVGDSTGFDDVLTSHWAAAWVKQLATEGITGGCGSGIYCPENPVTRAQMAVFLVRTFGLP
;
A
#
# COMPACT_ATOMS: atom_id res chain seq x y z
N MET A 1 70.44 11.86 10.89
CA MET A 1 70.55 13.29 11.26
C MET A 1 69.11 13.80 11.31
N GLU A 2 68.53 14.05 12.48
CA GLU A 2 68.75 15.22 13.37
C GLU A 2 68.12 16.52 12.81
N ASN A 3 67.41 17.37 13.58
CA ASN A 3 67.09 17.25 15.01
C ASN A 3 65.80 17.96 15.50
N LYS A 4 65.36 17.47 16.66
CA LYS A 4 64.29 17.90 17.58
C LYS A 4 64.20 19.40 17.90
N LYS A 5 62.97 19.84 18.21
CA LYS A 5 62.52 20.66 19.38
C LYS A 5 60.97 20.63 19.37
N MET A 6 60.20 20.03 20.28
CA MET A 6 60.31 19.57 21.68
C MET A 6 60.20 20.64 22.78
N ARG A 7 59.28 20.38 23.74
CA ARG A 7 59.09 20.93 25.11
C ARG A 7 57.97 21.99 25.30
N SER A 8 57.09 21.93 26.33
CA SER A 8 56.80 20.83 27.30
C SER A 8 55.69 21.13 28.33
N ARG A 9 55.11 20.04 28.92
CA ARG A 9 54.55 19.89 30.31
C ARG A 9 53.13 20.46 30.58
N LEU A 10 52.34 19.94 31.52
CA LEU A 10 52.51 18.85 32.55
C LEU A 10 51.16 18.07 32.69
N ILE A 11 51.06 16.73 32.54
CA ILE A 11 51.00 15.62 33.56
C ILE A 11 49.98 15.91 34.71
N VAL A 12 49.08 15.02 35.19
CA VAL A 12 49.03 13.54 35.46
C VAL A 12 47.73 12.89 34.86
N ILE A 13 47.34 11.60 34.99
CA ILE A 13 47.77 10.45 35.83
C ILE A 13 47.67 9.07 35.09
N ILE A 14 48.67 8.20 35.32
CA ILE A 14 48.70 6.71 35.53
C ILE A 14 47.64 5.81 34.81
N THR A 15 47.95 4.97 33.79
CA THR A 15 48.67 3.64 33.75
C THR A 15 47.79 2.45 34.21
N ALA A 16 47.72 1.22 33.63
CA ALA A 16 48.59 0.36 32.77
C ALA A 16 47.75 -0.44 31.70
N ILE A 17 48.21 -0.89 30.51
CA ILE A 17 49.30 -1.83 30.08
C ILE A 17 48.91 -3.33 30.34
N LEU A 18 48.97 -4.31 29.39
CA LEU A 18 49.62 -4.46 28.06
C LEU A 18 48.89 -5.46 27.07
N LEU A 19 49.42 -5.61 25.83
CA LEU A 19 49.20 -6.58 24.70
C LEU A 19 48.67 -8.01 25.05
N GLY A 20 48.10 -8.85 24.15
CA GLY A 20 47.97 -8.94 22.67
C GLY A 20 47.93 -10.47 22.28
N VAL A 21 47.42 -11.03 21.16
CA VAL A 21 47.59 -10.78 19.69
C VAL A 21 46.69 -11.77 18.88
N LEU A 22 46.20 -11.39 17.68
CA LEU A 22 45.64 -12.17 16.52
C LEU A 22 44.88 -13.51 16.71
N PHE A 23 43.66 -13.64 16.14
CA PHE A 23 43.38 -14.31 14.84
C PHE A 23 41.88 -14.24 14.39
N LEU A 24 41.62 -14.67 13.15
CA LEU A 24 40.48 -14.45 12.24
C LEU A 24 39.04 -14.90 12.65
N SER A 25 38.05 -14.09 12.23
CA SER A 25 36.68 -14.44 11.74
C SER A 25 35.63 -15.06 12.70
N PRO A 26 34.31 -14.98 12.38
CA PRO A 26 33.59 -14.13 11.40
C PRO A 26 32.58 -13.16 12.06
N VAL A 27 32.09 -12.16 11.30
CA VAL A 27 30.98 -11.27 11.76
C VAL A 27 29.64 -11.79 11.24
N SER A 28 28.83 -12.35 12.13
CA SER A 28 27.44 -12.75 11.87
C SER A 28 26.46 -11.59 12.17
N GLY A 29 26.51 -10.55 11.33
CA GLY A 29 25.54 -9.45 11.40
C GLY A 29 24.14 -9.94 11.08
N LYS A 30 23.26 -9.99 12.09
CA LYS A 30 21.82 -10.23 11.88
C LYS A 30 21.16 -8.98 11.29
N LEU A 31 20.15 -9.21 10.46
CA LEU A 31 19.29 -8.17 9.88
C LEU A 31 18.20 -7.82 10.88
N ASP A 32 18.45 -6.82 11.72
CA ASP A 32 17.43 -6.26 12.61
C ASP A 32 16.52 -5.31 11.79
N HIS A 33 15.35 -5.81 11.38
CA HIS A 33 14.34 -5.04 10.65
C HIS A 33 13.67 -4.00 11.56
N VAL A 34 14.26 -2.80 11.63
CA VAL A 34 13.69 -1.66 12.34
C VAL A 34 12.45 -1.15 11.60
N TYR A 35 11.26 -1.49 12.09
CA TYR A 35 10.01 -0.83 11.69
C TYR A 35 10.03 0.62 12.19
N ALA A 36 10.37 1.56 11.30
CA ALA A 36 10.33 2.98 11.60
C ALA A 36 8.88 3.45 11.83
N SER A 37 8.58 3.90 13.04
CA SER A 37 7.29 4.52 13.39
C SER A 37 7.16 5.89 12.69
N SER A 38 6.53 5.91 11.51
CA SER A 38 6.16 7.16 10.84
C SER A 38 5.01 7.82 11.58
N THR A 39 5.30 8.88 12.32
CA THR A 39 4.28 9.75 12.95
C THR A 39 3.70 10.78 11.98
N ALA A 40 4.22 10.86 10.76
CA ALA A 40 3.46 11.38 9.64
C ALA A 40 2.42 10.32 9.23
N ALA A 41 1.14 10.63 9.44
CA ALA A 41 0.08 9.97 8.70
C ALA A 41 0.34 10.19 7.19
N PRO A 42 0.12 9.20 6.32
CA PRO A 42 0.17 9.44 4.89
C PRO A 42 -0.84 10.54 4.53
N GLU A 43 -0.43 11.47 3.66
CA GLU A 43 -1.35 12.44 3.04
C GLU A 43 -2.59 11.67 2.55
N PRO A 44 -3.82 12.05 2.95
CA PRO A 44 -5.01 11.33 2.54
C PRO A 44 -5.09 11.32 1.01
N VAL A 45 -5.39 10.14 0.43
CA VAL A 45 -5.44 9.92 -1.02
C VAL A 45 -6.70 10.60 -1.60
N THR A 46 -6.68 11.92 -1.60
CA THR A 46 -7.73 12.84 -2.05
C THR A 46 -7.81 12.95 -3.57
N GLN A 47 -6.96 12.20 -4.28
CA GLN A 47 -7.00 12.03 -5.73
C GLN A 47 -7.05 10.54 -6.05
N THR A 48 -8.13 10.12 -6.69
CA THR A 48 -8.35 8.77 -7.21
C THR A 48 -7.23 8.32 -8.14
N ILE A 49 -6.92 7.02 -8.15
CA ILE A 49 -5.76 6.47 -8.86
C ILE A 49 -5.92 6.33 -10.38
N PHE A 50 -7.11 6.63 -10.92
CA PHE A 50 -7.51 6.19 -12.26
C PHE A 50 -7.02 7.13 -13.36
N GLY A 51 -6.29 6.58 -14.33
CA GLY A 51 -5.92 7.28 -15.53
C GLY A 51 -5.74 6.39 -16.75
N THR A 52 -5.43 7.02 -17.88
CA THR A 52 -5.25 6.35 -19.16
C THR A 52 -4.20 7.06 -20.00
N ALA A 53 -3.39 6.31 -20.75
CA ALA A 53 -2.41 6.88 -21.66
C ALA A 53 -3.07 7.23 -23.00
N MET A 54 -2.76 8.43 -23.51
CA MET A 54 -3.17 8.92 -24.83
C MET A 54 -1.90 9.40 -25.55
N LEU A 55 -1.74 9.12 -26.84
CA LEU A 55 -0.53 9.53 -27.56
C LEU A 55 -0.49 11.05 -27.71
N HIS A 56 -1.61 11.62 -28.11
CA HIS A 56 -1.89 13.05 -28.06
C HIS A 56 -3.07 13.30 -27.13
N ILE A 57 -3.02 14.30 -26.25
CA ILE A 57 -4.14 14.58 -25.34
C ILE A 57 -5.18 15.43 -26.08
N THR A 58 -5.93 14.80 -26.99
CA THR A 58 -6.88 15.47 -27.89
C THR A 58 -8.21 14.73 -28.00
N VAL A 59 -9.24 15.41 -28.50
CA VAL A 59 -10.56 14.82 -28.79
C VAL A 59 -10.46 13.63 -29.76
N GLY A 60 -9.53 13.66 -30.73
CA GLY A 60 -9.31 12.57 -31.69
C GLY A 60 -8.70 11.30 -31.09
N ASP A 61 -7.98 11.43 -29.98
CA ASP A 61 -7.36 10.33 -29.23
C ASP A 61 -8.24 9.82 -28.06
N GLY A 62 -9.44 10.40 -27.89
CA GLY A 62 -10.41 9.99 -26.88
C GLY A 62 -10.48 10.87 -25.62
N LEU A 63 -10.00 12.12 -25.64
CA LEU A 63 -10.04 13.01 -24.48
C LEU A 63 -11.46 13.21 -23.89
N ASN A 64 -12.49 13.33 -24.73
CA ASN A 64 -13.88 13.46 -24.27
C ASN A 64 -14.37 12.18 -23.56
N GLN A 65 -13.83 11.02 -23.91
CA GLN A 65 -14.10 9.74 -23.27
C GLN A 65 -13.30 9.61 -21.96
N ALA A 66 -12.07 10.15 -21.88
CA ALA A 66 -11.34 10.26 -20.61
C ALA A 66 -12.12 11.13 -19.60
N GLU A 67 -12.63 12.27 -20.06
CA GLU A 67 -13.50 13.17 -19.31
C GLU A 67 -14.82 12.48 -18.88
N ALA A 68 -15.55 11.86 -19.81
CA ALA A 68 -16.80 11.15 -19.51
C ALA A 68 -16.61 9.92 -18.61
N ALA A 69 -15.42 9.31 -18.61
CA ALA A 69 -15.05 8.25 -17.68
C ALA A 69 -14.56 8.76 -16.31
N ASN A 70 -14.52 10.08 -16.09
CA ASN A 70 -13.95 10.74 -14.90
C ASN A 70 -12.46 10.41 -14.65
N ALA A 71 -11.69 10.08 -15.68
CA ALA A 71 -10.25 9.81 -15.55
C ALA A 71 -9.52 11.05 -14.98
N SER A 72 -8.80 10.88 -13.86
CA SER A 72 -8.13 11.99 -13.18
C SER A 72 -6.68 12.15 -13.60
N TRP A 73 -6.09 11.12 -14.20
CA TRP A 73 -4.73 11.15 -14.73
C TRP A 73 -4.68 10.84 -16.22
N THR A 74 -3.77 11.50 -16.94
CA THR A 74 -3.31 11.08 -18.27
C THR A 74 -1.79 11.07 -18.31
N ARG A 75 -1.25 10.22 -19.18
CA ARG A 75 0.17 10.22 -19.57
C ARG A 75 0.22 10.38 -21.08
N GLY A 76 0.76 11.53 -21.51
CA GLY A 76 0.86 11.93 -22.92
C GLY A 76 2.16 11.48 -23.58
N ARG A 77 2.35 11.86 -24.84
CA ARG A 77 3.68 11.86 -25.48
C ARG A 77 4.74 12.60 -24.66
N SER A 78 5.96 12.10 -24.71
CA SER A 78 7.11 12.70 -24.03
C SER A 78 7.58 14.02 -24.66
N VAL A 79 8.17 14.87 -23.83
CA VAL A 79 9.04 15.98 -24.25
C VAL A 79 10.43 15.43 -24.57
N LEU A 80 10.93 15.73 -25.77
CA LEU A 80 12.27 15.37 -26.21
C LEU A 80 13.24 16.53 -25.97
N TRP A 81 14.13 16.42 -24.97
CA TRP A 81 15.13 17.45 -24.69
C TRP A 81 16.04 17.72 -25.90
N SER A 82 16.35 16.70 -26.71
CA SER A 82 17.09 16.82 -27.97
C SER A 82 16.43 17.72 -29.03
N ILE A 83 15.11 17.93 -28.95
CA ILE A 83 14.34 18.78 -29.88
C ILE A 83 14.20 20.19 -29.33
N VAL A 84 13.98 20.34 -28.01
CA VAL A 84 13.81 21.65 -27.36
C VAL A 84 15.16 22.34 -27.09
N GLU A 85 16.26 21.60 -26.97
CA GLU A 85 17.63 22.13 -26.87
C GLU A 85 18.57 21.51 -27.95
N PRO A 86 18.38 21.86 -29.23
CA PRO A 86 19.19 21.31 -30.32
C PRO A 86 20.66 21.80 -30.28
N SER A 87 20.92 22.91 -29.59
CA SER A 87 22.26 23.44 -29.28
C SER A 87 22.30 23.92 -27.83
N GLU A 88 23.42 23.74 -27.15
CA GLU A 88 23.60 24.13 -25.74
C GLU A 88 23.24 25.61 -25.49
N GLY A 89 22.33 25.85 -24.54
CA GLY A 89 21.82 27.17 -24.18
C GLY A 89 20.76 27.76 -25.14
N VAL A 90 20.40 27.08 -26.22
CA VAL A 90 19.43 27.55 -27.22
C VAL A 90 18.13 26.76 -27.09
N ARG A 91 17.01 27.45 -26.80
CA ARG A 91 15.69 26.83 -26.65
C ARG A 91 14.83 26.99 -27.90
N ASP A 92 14.28 25.90 -28.41
CA ASP A 92 13.17 25.89 -29.37
C ASP A 92 11.87 25.52 -28.63
N TRP A 93 11.23 26.54 -28.04
CA TRP A 93 9.94 26.36 -27.36
C TRP A 93 8.77 26.17 -28.33
N ASP A 94 8.90 26.61 -29.59
CA ASP A 94 7.84 26.52 -30.59
C ASP A 94 7.61 25.06 -31.03
N ALA A 95 8.64 24.22 -30.93
CA ALA A 95 8.54 22.76 -31.06
C ALA A 95 7.55 22.10 -30.07
N LEU A 96 7.23 22.76 -28.95
CA LEU A 96 6.22 22.29 -27.99
C LEU A 96 4.82 22.88 -28.21
N SER A 97 4.62 23.83 -29.13
CA SER A 97 3.33 24.53 -29.36
C SER A 97 2.09 23.64 -29.45
N SER A 98 2.20 22.47 -30.10
CA SER A 98 1.11 21.49 -30.17
C SER A 98 0.85 20.74 -28.85
N LEU A 99 1.90 20.52 -28.03
CA LEU A 99 1.77 19.98 -26.67
C LEU A 99 1.19 21.04 -25.72
N GLU A 100 1.52 22.33 -25.92
CA GLU A 100 0.94 23.42 -25.13
C GLU A 100 -0.60 23.42 -25.21
N SER A 101 -1.17 23.21 -26.40
CA SER A 101 -2.62 23.00 -26.57
C SER A 101 -3.13 21.75 -25.84
N GLU A 102 -2.47 20.60 -26.00
CA GLU A 102 -2.83 19.33 -25.33
C GLU A 102 -2.85 19.46 -23.79
N LEU A 103 -1.88 20.19 -23.21
CA LEU A 103 -1.81 20.46 -21.77
C LEU A 103 -2.94 21.40 -21.29
N GLN A 104 -3.33 22.39 -22.10
CA GLN A 104 -4.49 23.25 -21.80
C GLN A 104 -5.82 22.48 -21.88
N ASP A 105 -5.95 21.59 -22.88
CA ASP A 105 -7.11 20.70 -23.04
C ASP A 105 -7.26 19.72 -21.86
N ALA A 106 -6.15 19.21 -21.33
CA ALA A 106 -6.14 18.40 -20.09
C ALA A 106 -6.49 19.23 -18.84
N SER A 107 -5.80 20.37 -18.64
CA SER A 107 -5.95 21.18 -17.43
C SER A 107 -7.33 21.84 -17.32
N SER A 108 -7.96 22.20 -18.44
CA SER A 108 -9.32 22.77 -18.45
C SER A 108 -10.41 21.76 -18.03
N ARG A 109 -10.12 20.46 -18.13
CA ARG A 109 -10.96 19.35 -17.68
C ARG A 109 -10.60 18.81 -16.29
N GLY A 110 -9.59 19.39 -15.64
CA GLY A 110 -9.06 18.92 -14.35
C GLY A 110 -8.29 17.59 -14.43
N ILE A 111 -7.89 17.14 -15.62
CA ILE A 111 -7.11 15.91 -15.81
C ILE A 111 -5.64 16.24 -15.58
N GLN A 112 -5.00 15.57 -14.63
CA GLN A 112 -3.59 15.77 -14.30
C GLN A 112 -2.69 15.04 -15.30
N VAL A 113 -1.73 15.76 -15.86
CA VAL A 113 -0.76 15.19 -16.81
C VAL A 113 0.49 14.72 -16.06
N ILE A 114 0.83 13.44 -16.23
CA ILE A 114 2.17 12.91 -15.98
C ILE A 114 2.98 13.21 -17.24
N LEU A 115 3.86 14.21 -17.18
CA LEU A 115 4.64 14.65 -18.33
C LEU A 115 6.03 14.01 -18.31
N VAL A 116 6.29 13.16 -19.29
CA VAL A 116 7.57 12.47 -19.46
C VAL A 116 8.57 13.41 -20.13
N VAL A 117 9.79 13.52 -19.59
CA VAL A 117 10.89 14.26 -20.21
C VAL A 117 12.08 13.31 -20.39
N HIS A 118 12.53 13.16 -21.65
CA HIS A 118 13.60 12.23 -22.00
C HIS A 118 14.33 12.67 -23.28
N SER A 119 15.12 11.77 -23.86
CA SER A 119 16.06 12.01 -24.96
C SER A 119 17.25 12.91 -24.59
N THR A 120 18.40 12.69 -25.23
CA THR A 120 19.64 13.42 -24.95
C THR A 120 20.18 14.06 -26.24
N PRO A 121 20.31 15.41 -26.31
CA PRO A 121 20.92 16.10 -27.44
C PRO A 121 22.31 15.55 -27.80
N GLU A 122 22.71 15.61 -29.06
CA GLU A 122 24.02 15.08 -29.51
C GLU A 122 25.19 15.75 -28.79
N TRP A 123 25.11 17.07 -28.57
CA TRP A 123 26.12 17.85 -27.84
C TRP A 123 26.20 17.48 -26.34
N ALA A 124 25.23 16.72 -25.82
CA ALA A 124 25.09 16.36 -24.41
C ALA A 124 25.26 14.86 -24.09
N ARG A 125 25.43 13.99 -25.08
CA ARG A 125 25.35 12.53 -24.87
C ARG A 125 26.66 11.89 -24.44
N LYS A 126 26.61 10.96 -23.48
CA LYS A 126 27.75 10.15 -23.01
C LYS A 126 28.26 9.19 -24.09
N ILE A 127 27.35 8.68 -24.91
CA ILE A 127 27.61 7.72 -25.98
C ILE A 127 27.36 8.43 -27.31
N ALA A 128 28.42 8.64 -28.09
CA ALA A 128 28.31 9.24 -29.42
C ALA A 128 27.62 8.26 -30.38
N GLY A 129 26.71 8.75 -31.23
CA GLY A 129 26.08 7.93 -32.27
C GLY A 129 25.04 6.90 -31.82
N SER A 130 24.66 6.85 -30.54
CA SER A 130 23.54 5.99 -30.06
C SER A 130 22.15 6.45 -30.52
N GLY A 131 22.08 7.47 -31.37
CA GLY A 131 20.88 8.03 -31.97
C GLY A 131 20.26 9.17 -31.16
N PRO A 132 19.36 9.96 -31.77
CA PRO A 132 18.84 11.19 -31.16
C PRO A 132 18.07 10.90 -29.87
N THR A 133 17.26 9.84 -29.86
CA THR A 133 16.33 9.51 -28.78
C THR A 133 17.00 8.83 -27.58
N CYS A 134 18.09 8.08 -27.80
CA CYS A 134 18.59 7.11 -26.84
C CYS A 134 20.05 7.31 -26.40
N GLY A 135 20.30 7.18 -25.10
CA GLY A 135 21.63 7.21 -24.48
C GLY A 135 21.75 8.27 -23.37
N PRO A 136 22.62 8.06 -22.36
CA PRO A 136 22.58 8.85 -21.13
C PRO A 136 23.33 10.17 -21.28
N ILE A 137 23.01 11.13 -20.41
CA ILE A 137 23.64 12.46 -20.39
C ILE A 137 25.12 12.33 -19.99
N HIS A 138 26.02 13.06 -20.64
CA HIS A 138 27.43 13.13 -20.28
C HIS A 138 27.63 13.96 -18.99
N ALA A 139 28.56 13.55 -18.11
CA ALA A 139 28.61 14.04 -16.72
C ALA A 139 28.76 15.56 -16.60
N ASN A 140 29.52 16.19 -17.50
CA ASN A 140 29.69 17.66 -17.50
C ASN A 140 28.48 18.43 -18.06
N LYS A 141 27.43 17.76 -18.56
CA LYS A 141 26.20 18.36 -19.08
C LYS A 141 24.96 18.12 -18.21
N LEU A 142 25.08 17.40 -17.08
CA LEU A 142 23.99 17.23 -16.12
C LEU A 142 23.42 18.57 -15.63
N ALA A 143 24.27 19.59 -15.46
CA ALA A 143 23.85 20.94 -15.09
C ALA A 143 23.02 21.66 -16.19
N ALA A 144 23.28 21.38 -17.46
CA ALA A 144 22.51 21.95 -18.57
C ALA A 144 21.09 21.36 -18.61
N PHE A 145 20.96 20.04 -18.44
CA PHE A 145 19.65 19.40 -18.26
C PHE A 145 18.93 19.91 -17.00
N GLY A 146 19.67 20.19 -15.92
CA GLY A 146 19.13 20.86 -14.74
C GLY A 146 18.52 22.24 -15.04
N SER A 147 19.20 23.07 -15.83
CA SER A 147 18.66 24.37 -16.31
C SER A 147 17.40 24.17 -17.16
N PHE A 148 17.48 23.27 -18.15
CA PHE A 148 16.34 22.94 -19.01
C PHE A 148 15.11 22.49 -18.20
N MET A 149 15.29 21.64 -17.18
CA MET A 149 14.21 21.21 -16.31
C MET A 149 13.68 22.33 -15.39
N ASN A 150 14.52 23.27 -14.93
CA ASN A 150 14.06 24.46 -14.22
C ASN A 150 13.13 25.31 -15.11
N GLU A 151 13.53 25.54 -16.36
CA GLU A 151 12.77 26.32 -17.34
C GLU A 151 11.46 25.63 -17.76
N MET A 152 11.49 24.32 -18.01
CA MET A 152 10.31 23.48 -18.25
C MET A 152 9.28 23.62 -17.12
N VAL A 153 9.73 23.46 -15.87
CA VAL A 153 8.86 23.50 -14.69
C VAL A 153 8.30 24.91 -14.46
N ALA A 154 9.14 25.94 -14.57
CA ALA A 154 8.71 27.33 -14.46
C ALA A 154 7.69 27.74 -15.54
N ARG A 155 7.79 27.17 -16.75
CA ARG A 155 6.86 27.42 -17.87
C ARG A 155 5.53 26.67 -17.73
N TYR A 156 5.56 25.41 -17.31
CA TYR A 156 4.39 24.51 -17.39
C TYR A 156 3.73 24.15 -16.06
N SER A 157 4.34 24.41 -14.90
CA SER A 157 3.71 24.14 -13.58
C SER A 157 2.75 25.25 -13.12
N VAL A 158 2.47 26.23 -13.97
CA VAL A 158 1.57 27.37 -13.76
C VAL A 158 0.39 27.33 -14.75
N PRO A 159 -0.71 28.08 -14.50
CA PRO A 159 -1.78 28.23 -15.48
C PRO A 159 -1.27 28.82 -16.81
N PRO A 160 -1.80 28.38 -17.97
CA PRO A 160 -2.96 27.50 -18.12
C PRO A 160 -2.64 26.00 -18.12
N TYR A 161 -1.38 25.60 -17.92
CA TYR A 161 -0.90 24.21 -18.12
C TYR A 161 -0.95 23.33 -16.87
N ASN A 162 -0.59 23.90 -15.70
CA ASN A 162 -0.69 23.27 -14.38
C ASN A 162 -0.02 21.87 -14.24
N VAL A 163 1.03 21.58 -15.01
CA VAL A 163 1.76 20.30 -14.95
C VAL A 163 2.54 20.18 -13.64
N LYS A 164 2.13 19.27 -12.77
CA LYS A 164 2.78 19.03 -11.46
C LYS A 164 3.55 17.73 -11.37
N TYR A 165 3.48 16.84 -12.36
CA TYR A 165 4.07 15.50 -12.31
C TYR A 165 5.06 15.30 -13.46
N TRP A 166 6.33 15.14 -13.09
CA TRP A 166 7.48 15.19 -13.99
C TRP A 166 8.21 13.85 -13.99
N GLU A 167 8.03 13.05 -15.03
CA GLU A 167 8.64 11.73 -15.16
C GLU A 167 9.95 11.81 -15.94
N LEU A 168 11.06 11.58 -15.24
CA LEU A 168 12.40 11.65 -15.84
C LEU A 168 12.72 10.31 -16.52
N TRP A 169 12.67 10.27 -17.85
CA TRP A 169 12.79 9.08 -18.70
C TRP A 169 11.65 8.04 -18.66
N ASN A 170 11.42 7.44 -19.83
CA ASN A 170 10.64 6.22 -20.02
C ASN A 170 11.60 5.01 -20.06
N GLU A 171 11.35 3.99 -19.23
CA GLU A 171 12.12 2.75 -19.14
C GLU A 171 13.65 2.99 -19.17
N PRO A 172 14.18 3.80 -18.24
CA PRO A 172 15.61 4.11 -18.20
C PRO A 172 16.47 2.88 -17.93
N ASP A 173 15.89 1.85 -17.33
CA ASP A 173 16.45 0.56 -16.92
C ASP A 173 16.50 -0.51 -18.03
N VAL A 174 16.17 -0.16 -19.27
CA VAL A 174 16.59 -0.92 -20.47
C VAL A 174 17.99 -0.43 -20.92
N ASP A 175 18.78 -1.29 -21.57
CA ASP A 175 20.13 -0.93 -22.05
C ASP A 175 20.11 -0.47 -23.52
N PRO A 176 20.82 0.62 -23.87
CA PRO A 176 20.75 1.24 -25.20
C PRO A 176 21.33 0.37 -26.32
N SER A 177 22.11 -0.67 -26.01
CA SER A 177 22.64 -1.63 -26.99
C SER A 177 21.67 -2.76 -27.33
N LEU A 178 20.60 -2.96 -26.54
CA LEU A 178 19.57 -3.97 -26.77
C LEU A 178 18.39 -3.45 -27.62
N VAL A 179 18.38 -2.16 -27.93
CA VAL A 179 17.29 -1.47 -28.64
C VAL A 179 17.81 -0.77 -29.90
N SER A 180 16.90 -0.29 -30.75
CA SER A 180 17.31 0.54 -31.89
C SER A 180 17.79 1.92 -31.43
N THR A 181 18.67 2.57 -32.20
CA THR A 181 19.20 3.91 -31.88
C THR A 181 18.12 5.00 -31.82
N ASN A 182 16.95 4.77 -32.40
CA ASN A 182 15.81 5.67 -32.34
C ASN A 182 14.80 5.33 -31.22
N SER A 183 15.12 4.35 -30.36
CA SER A 183 14.27 3.88 -29.27
C SER A 183 13.88 4.99 -28.29
N GLY A 184 12.60 5.04 -27.90
CA GLY A 184 12.11 5.92 -26.84
C GLY A 184 12.48 5.48 -25.42
N PHE A 185 12.98 4.25 -25.28
CA PHE A 185 13.28 3.58 -24.02
C PHE A 185 14.72 3.09 -23.98
N GLY A 186 15.24 2.85 -22.77
CA GLY A 186 16.53 2.21 -22.55
C GLY A 186 17.76 3.11 -22.61
N CYS A 187 17.65 4.32 -22.06
CA CYS A 187 18.71 5.32 -22.20
C CYS A 187 19.79 5.29 -21.10
N TRP A 188 19.60 4.56 -20.00
CA TRP A 188 20.50 4.60 -18.83
C TRP A 188 21.01 3.24 -18.36
N GLY A 189 20.45 2.14 -18.86
CA GLY A 189 20.99 0.79 -18.68
C GLY A 189 22.46 0.70 -19.15
N ASP A 190 23.24 -0.13 -18.46
CA ASP A 190 24.65 -0.36 -18.77
C ASP A 190 25.04 -1.78 -18.34
N GLN A 191 25.11 -2.73 -19.29
CA GLN A 191 25.52 -4.13 -19.04
C GLN A 191 26.89 -4.26 -18.33
N ALA A 192 27.75 -3.23 -18.39
CA ALA A 192 29.06 -3.24 -17.75
C ALA A 192 29.05 -2.71 -16.30
N ASP A 193 27.98 -2.03 -15.85
CA ASP A 193 27.84 -1.58 -14.46
C ASP A 193 27.14 -2.65 -13.58
N PRO A 194 27.68 -3.00 -12.40
CA PRO A 194 27.06 -3.99 -11.50
C PRO A 194 25.63 -3.67 -11.01
N TYR A 195 25.18 -2.41 -11.19
CA TYR A 195 23.84 -1.92 -10.87
C TYR A 195 23.18 -1.26 -12.10
N TYR A 196 23.58 -1.69 -13.29
CA TYR A 196 22.99 -1.37 -14.59
C TYR A 196 22.90 0.13 -14.89
N GLY A 197 23.81 0.95 -14.37
CA GLY A 197 23.83 2.40 -14.59
C GLY A 197 22.94 3.20 -13.63
N GLY A 198 22.16 2.54 -12.76
CA GLY A 198 21.29 3.20 -11.77
C GLY A 198 22.05 4.15 -10.82
N ARG A 199 23.30 3.81 -10.48
CA ARG A 199 24.21 4.70 -9.74
C ARG A 199 24.46 6.02 -10.48
N TYR A 200 24.61 5.98 -11.80
CA TYR A 200 24.86 7.15 -12.63
C TYR A 200 23.58 7.97 -12.84
N TYR A 201 22.42 7.31 -12.97
CA TYR A 201 21.11 7.95 -12.97
C TYR A 201 20.85 8.75 -11.67
N ALA A 202 21.31 8.26 -10.51
CA ALA A 202 21.24 9.03 -9.27
C ALA A 202 22.07 10.34 -9.27
N GLU A 203 23.17 10.45 -10.03
CA GLU A 203 23.89 11.72 -10.18
C GLU A 203 23.09 12.74 -11.02
N MET A 204 22.31 12.26 -12.00
CA MET A 204 21.34 13.09 -12.71
C MET A 204 20.25 13.57 -11.75
N LEU A 205 19.63 12.69 -10.97
CA LEU A 205 18.61 13.07 -9.97
C LEU A 205 19.14 14.11 -8.97
N LYS A 206 20.34 13.90 -8.39
CA LYS A 206 21.00 14.85 -7.47
C LYS A 206 21.16 16.24 -8.08
N THR A 207 21.43 16.32 -9.39
CA THR A 207 21.63 17.57 -10.12
C THR A 207 20.31 18.25 -10.49
N VAL A 208 19.31 17.47 -10.88
CA VAL A 208 18.05 17.96 -11.48
C VAL A 208 16.96 18.25 -10.45
N TYR A 209 16.80 17.40 -9.43
CA TYR A 209 15.74 17.55 -8.42
C TYR A 209 15.76 18.92 -7.70
N PRO A 210 16.92 19.47 -7.27
CA PRO A 210 16.96 20.81 -6.69
C PRO A 210 16.55 21.91 -7.68
N GLN A 211 16.82 21.73 -8.98
CA GLN A 211 16.46 22.70 -10.02
C GLN A 211 14.95 22.70 -10.29
N ILE A 212 14.31 21.52 -10.30
CA ILE A 212 12.86 21.38 -10.39
C ILE A 212 12.18 22.04 -9.17
N LYS A 213 12.62 21.70 -7.95
CA LYS A 213 12.05 22.27 -6.71
C LYS A 213 12.30 23.77 -6.54
N ALA A 214 13.33 24.33 -7.18
CA ALA A 214 13.58 25.77 -7.22
C ALA A 214 12.66 26.52 -8.20
N ALA A 215 12.16 25.87 -9.25
CA ALA A 215 11.14 26.44 -10.15
C ALA A 215 9.73 26.32 -9.54
N ASP A 216 9.39 25.16 -8.98
CA ASP A 216 8.15 24.95 -8.24
C ASP A 216 8.35 23.93 -7.10
N PRO A 217 8.26 24.36 -5.82
CA PRO A 217 8.32 23.44 -4.69
C PRO A 217 7.23 22.36 -4.67
N GLN A 218 6.09 22.60 -5.33
CA GLN A 218 4.99 21.63 -5.45
C GLN A 218 5.22 20.60 -6.56
N ALA A 219 6.10 20.86 -7.54
CA ALA A 219 6.36 19.95 -8.64
C ALA A 219 6.90 18.61 -8.10
N GLN A 220 6.23 17.53 -8.49
CA GLN A 220 6.53 16.17 -8.09
C GLN A 220 7.47 15.53 -9.11
N VAL A 221 8.67 15.15 -8.66
CA VAL A 221 9.67 14.45 -9.46
C VAL A 221 9.44 12.96 -9.34
N LEU A 222 9.02 12.33 -10.44
CA LEU A 222 9.00 10.88 -10.57
C LEU A 222 10.34 10.47 -11.18
N MET A 223 11.06 9.56 -10.51
CA MET A 223 12.07 8.80 -11.24
C MET A 223 11.38 7.89 -12.26
N GLY A 224 11.96 7.76 -13.45
CA GLY A 224 11.29 7.29 -14.67
C GLY A 224 10.55 5.96 -14.58
N GLY A 225 9.59 5.77 -15.48
CA GLY A 225 8.77 4.56 -15.59
C GLY A 225 9.62 3.32 -15.79
N LEU A 226 9.98 2.64 -14.69
CA LEU A 226 10.85 1.48 -14.72
C LEU A 226 10.13 0.31 -15.39
N LEU A 227 10.77 -0.32 -16.38
CA LEU A 227 10.25 -1.54 -16.97
C LEU A 227 10.31 -2.68 -15.95
N MET A 228 11.46 -2.86 -15.28
CA MET A 228 11.81 -4.00 -14.43
C MET A 228 11.26 -5.31 -15.03
N ASP A 229 11.83 -5.71 -16.17
CA ASP A 229 11.31 -6.79 -17.02
C ASP A 229 11.02 -8.09 -16.24
N CYS A 230 11.90 -8.44 -15.30
CA CYS A 230 11.77 -9.62 -14.45
C CYS A 230 12.28 -9.37 -13.02
N ASP A 231 11.86 -10.23 -12.08
CA ASP A 231 12.29 -10.22 -10.67
C ASP A 231 13.76 -10.66 -10.56
N PRO A 232 14.66 -9.79 -10.08
CA PRO A 232 16.11 -10.03 -10.05
C PRO A 232 16.57 -10.90 -8.86
N ARG A 233 15.66 -11.31 -7.96
CA ARG A 233 16.03 -12.07 -6.75
C ARG A 233 16.54 -13.48 -7.12
N PRO A 234 17.49 -14.07 -6.36
CA PRO A 234 18.04 -15.39 -6.68
C PRO A 234 16.95 -16.48 -6.72
N GLY A 235 16.86 -17.20 -7.85
CA GLY A 235 15.82 -18.22 -8.08
C GLY A 235 14.44 -17.68 -8.46
N ALA A 236 14.27 -16.35 -8.56
CA ALA A 236 13.03 -15.72 -8.96
C ALA A 236 12.90 -15.60 -10.50
N GLY A 237 11.97 -14.75 -10.95
CA GLY A 237 11.47 -14.75 -12.33
C GLY A 237 12.52 -14.58 -13.42
N CYS A 238 13.55 -13.73 -13.27
CA CYS A 238 14.59 -13.60 -14.30
C CYS A 238 15.27 -14.93 -14.62
N ALA A 239 15.60 -15.73 -13.59
CA ALA A 239 16.23 -17.03 -13.78
C ALA A 239 15.26 -18.06 -14.41
N ALA A 240 13.97 -17.97 -14.12
CA ALA A 240 12.94 -18.86 -14.68
C ALA A 240 12.71 -18.63 -16.18
N ILE A 241 12.88 -17.41 -16.69
CA ILE A 241 12.75 -17.08 -18.12
C ILE A 241 14.09 -16.97 -18.86
N GLY A 242 15.23 -17.16 -18.17
CA GLY A 242 16.58 -17.06 -18.76
C GLY A 242 17.05 -15.63 -19.05
N HIS A 243 16.44 -14.62 -18.44
CA HIS A 243 16.79 -13.20 -18.61
C HIS A 243 17.87 -12.75 -17.60
N SER A 244 18.56 -11.66 -17.93
CA SER A 244 19.53 -11.04 -17.02
C SER A 244 18.84 -10.43 -15.81
N ALA A 245 19.38 -10.66 -14.62
CA ALA A 245 18.91 -10.03 -13.38
C ALA A 245 19.51 -8.61 -13.15
N LEU A 246 20.31 -8.08 -14.09
CA LEU A 246 20.91 -6.75 -13.95
C LEU A 246 19.90 -5.57 -14.06
N PRO A 247 18.92 -5.54 -14.98
CA PRO A 247 17.94 -4.45 -15.07
C PRO A 247 17.23 -4.17 -13.74
N GLY A 248 16.79 -5.21 -13.04
CA GLY A 248 16.13 -5.09 -11.73
C GLY A 248 17.01 -4.48 -10.62
N LYS A 249 18.33 -4.34 -10.83
CA LYS A 249 19.25 -3.63 -9.92
C LYS A 249 19.37 -2.14 -10.20
N PHE A 250 18.72 -1.60 -11.22
CA PHE A 250 18.78 -0.17 -11.54
C PHE A 250 18.33 0.68 -10.36
N LEU A 251 17.18 0.34 -9.74
CA LEU A 251 16.69 1.02 -8.55
C LEU A 251 17.59 0.78 -7.32
N GLU A 252 18.15 -0.43 -7.14
CA GLU A 252 19.16 -0.69 -6.10
C GLU A 252 20.39 0.22 -6.26
N GLY A 253 20.85 0.44 -7.49
CA GLY A 253 21.93 1.36 -7.83
C GLY A 253 21.63 2.81 -7.47
N ILE A 254 20.39 3.27 -7.70
CA ILE A 254 19.94 4.61 -7.30
C ILE A 254 19.98 4.76 -5.78
N LEU A 255 19.43 3.78 -5.05
CA LEU A 255 19.33 3.80 -3.59
C LEU A 255 20.72 3.73 -2.93
N LEU A 256 21.60 2.85 -3.40
CA LEU A 256 23.00 2.73 -2.96
C LEU A 256 23.81 4.02 -3.15
N ASN A 257 23.46 4.85 -4.13
CA ASN A 257 24.10 6.14 -4.37
C ASN A 257 23.35 7.32 -3.70
N ASN A 258 22.53 7.06 -2.68
CA ASN A 258 21.74 8.06 -1.94
C ASN A 258 20.75 8.85 -2.83
N GLY A 259 20.33 8.30 -3.97
CA GLY A 259 19.35 8.91 -4.87
C GLY A 259 17.95 9.04 -4.27
N GLY A 260 17.65 8.31 -3.20
CA GLY A 260 16.35 8.32 -2.49
C GLY A 260 15.89 9.70 -1.98
N SER A 261 16.79 10.65 -1.79
CA SER A 261 16.44 12.02 -1.41
C SER A 261 16.06 12.94 -2.58
N TYR A 262 16.15 12.45 -3.82
CA TYR A 262 16.10 13.25 -5.05
C TYR A 262 15.02 12.81 -6.05
N PHE A 263 13.95 12.20 -5.53
CA PHE A 263 12.66 11.99 -6.19
C PHE A 263 11.55 11.99 -5.14
N ASP A 264 10.32 12.34 -5.53
CA ASP A 264 9.14 12.30 -4.66
C ASP A 264 8.41 10.94 -4.76
N GLY A 265 8.36 10.38 -5.97
CA GLY A 265 7.77 9.07 -6.24
C GLY A 265 8.56 8.24 -7.24
N ILE A 266 8.18 6.95 -7.34
CA ILE A 266 8.74 6.00 -8.30
C ILE A 266 7.64 5.61 -9.29
N SER A 267 7.94 5.80 -10.57
CA SER A 267 7.13 5.24 -11.65
C SER A 267 7.59 3.82 -12.01
N PHE A 268 6.66 2.96 -12.39
CA PHE A 268 6.94 1.64 -12.96
C PHE A 268 5.85 1.21 -13.94
N HIS A 269 6.16 0.25 -14.81
CA HIS A 269 5.22 -0.34 -15.76
C HIS A 269 4.87 -1.78 -15.35
N ALA A 270 3.60 -2.17 -15.42
CA ALA A 270 3.13 -3.52 -15.08
C ALA A 270 2.18 -4.07 -16.14
N TYR A 271 2.72 -4.93 -16.99
CA TYR A 271 2.01 -5.57 -18.10
C TYR A 271 1.87 -7.07 -17.85
N ASP A 272 0.69 -7.60 -18.19
CA ASP A 272 0.39 -9.03 -18.13
C ASP A 272 -0.10 -9.52 -19.50
N ILE A 273 0.22 -10.78 -19.83
CA ILE A 273 -0.06 -11.38 -21.14
C ILE A 273 -1.24 -12.33 -21.02
N TYR A 274 -2.25 -12.16 -21.86
CA TYR A 274 -3.41 -13.06 -21.93
C TYR A 274 -3.01 -14.47 -22.36
N GLN A 275 -3.60 -15.50 -21.73
CA GLN A 275 -3.27 -16.91 -21.92
C GLN A 275 -4.28 -17.67 -22.80
N ASN A 276 -4.99 -16.96 -23.70
CA ASN A 276 -5.97 -17.53 -24.64
C ASN A 276 -7.14 -18.29 -23.98
N GLN A 277 -7.47 -17.96 -22.72
CA GLN A 277 -8.61 -18.48 -21.97
C GLN A 277 -9.24 -17.37 -21.12
N LEU A 278 -10.56 -17.42 -20.91
CA LEU A 278 -11.31 -16.39 -20.20
C LEU A 278 -10.71 -16.08 -18.82
N GLY A 279 -10.44 -14.80 -18.55
CA GLY A 279 -9.87 -14.32 -17.28
C GLY A 279 -8.39 -14.68 -17.05
N GLN A 280 -7.76 -15.49 -17.91
CA GLN A 280 -6.42 -16.00 -17.67
C GLN A 280 -5.32 -15.11 -18.26
N TYR A 281 -4.39 -14.70 -17.41
CA TYR A 281 -3.23 -13.89 -17.75
C TYR A 281 -2.01 -14.27 -16.90
N ALA A 282 -0.81 -13.95 -17.39
CA ALA A 282 0.43 -14.15 -16.64
C ALA A 282 1.54 -13.17 -17.04
N ASN A 283 2.44 -12.94 -16.09
CA ASN A 283 3.77 -12.40 -16.27
C ASN A 283 4.80 -13.38 -15.66
N PRO A 284 5.38 -14.30 -16.46
CA PRO A 284 6.37 -15.26 -15.99
C PRO A 284 7.65 -14.62 -15.42
N GLY A 285 8.04 -13.44 -15.92
CA GLY A 285 9.18 -12.66 -15.41
C GLY A 285 8.99 -12.20 -13.96
N TRP A 286 7.75 -12.14 -13.48
CA TRP A 286 7.41 -11.82 -12.08
C TRP A 286 6.74 -12.99 -11.34
N GLN A 287 6.74 -14.19 -11.95
CA GLN A 287 6.04 -15.39 -11.46
C GLN A 287 4.58 -15.12 -11.07
N SER A 288 3.96 -14.15 -11.76
CA SER A 288 2.66 -13.59 -11.45
C SER A 288 1.63 -14.07 -12.46
N ALA A 289 0.44 -14.43 -11.99
CA ALA A 289 -0.63 -14.98 -12.81
C ALA A 289 -1.99 -14.81 -12.13
N TRP A 290 -3.04 -14.93 -12.95
CA TRP A 290 -4.44 -14.92 -12.56
C TRP A 290 -4.78 -15.88 -11.40
N ASN A 291 -4.04 -16.99 -11.27
CA ASN A 291 -4.22 -18.03 -10.26
C ASN A 291 -3.16 -18.04 -9.14
N THR A 292 -2.28 -17.03 -9.07
CA THR A 292 -1.24 -16.94 -8.02
C THR A 292 -1.34 -15.62 -7.26
N THR A 293 -0.59 -14.60 -7.66
CA THR A 293 -0.57 -13.28 -7.02
C THR A 293 -1.67 -12.35 -7.54
N GLY A 294 -2.23 -12.60 -8.73
CA GLY A 294 -3.06 -11.66 -9.48
C GLY A 294 -2.20 -10.85 -10.47
N PRO A 295 -2.53 -9.57 -10.76
CA PRO A 295 -1.77 -8.73 -11.67
C PRO A 295 -0.31 -8.48 -11.22
N SER A 296 0.63 -8.44 -12.18
CA SER A 296 2.07 -8.28 -11.93
C SER A 296 2.45 -7.00 -11.18
N LEU A 297 1.58 -5.98 -11.20
CA LEU A 297 1.73 -4.75 -10.43
C LEU A 297 1.90 -5.00 -8.93
N ILE A 298 1.29 -6.07 -8.40
CA ILE A 298 1.37 -6.44 -6.98
C ILE A 298 2.81 -6.85 -6.64
N ALA A 299 3.38 -7.77 -7.41
CA ALA A 299 4.74 -8.26 -7.20
C ALA A 299 5.78 -7.14 -7.38
N LYS A 300 5.59 -6.26 -8.38
CA LYS A 300 6.45 -5.09 -8.62
C LYS A 300 6.36 -4.06 -7.48
N ALA A 301 5.15 -3.69 -7.05
CA ALA A 301 4.96 -2.72 -5.97
C ALA A 301 5.58 -3.22 -4.66
N GLN A 302 5.35 -4.48 -4.29
CA GLN A 302 5.92 -5.10 -3.09
C GLN A 302 7.45 -5.19 -3.16
N PHE A 303 8.01 -5.51 -4.33
CA PHE A 303 9.46 -5.49 -4.54
C PHE A 303 10.05 -4.08 -4.35
N ILE A 304 9.46 -3.04 -4.96
CA ILE A 304 9.90 -1.64 -4.77
C ILE A 304 9.82 -1.24 -3.29
N GLN A 305 8.69 -1.51 -2.62
CA GLN A 305 8.49 -1.22 -1.19
C GLN A 305 9.52 -1.95 -0.31
N SER A 306 9.85 -3.20 -0.62
CA SER A 306 10.88 -3.96 0.10
C SER A 306 12.28 -3.37 -0.04
N MET A 307 12.65 -2.89 -1.23
CA MET A 307 13.93 -2.21 -1.46
C MET A 307 13.99 -0.83 -0.80
N LEU A 308 12.92 -0.04 -0.88
CA LEU A 308 12.81 1.23 -0.16
C LEU A 308 13.03 1.04 1.35
N SER A 309 12.36 0.04 1.93
CA SER A 309 12.53 -0.36 3.34
C SER A 309 13.96 -0.82 3.65
N GLN A 310 14.54 -1.72 2.84
CA GLN A 310 15.91 -2.22 2.97
C GLN A 310 16.96 -1.08 2.97
N TYR A 311 16.74 -0.04 2.17
CA TYR A 311 17.63 1.12 2.07
C TYR A 311 17.23 2.30 2.96
N GLY A 312 16.25 2.13 3.87
CA GLY A 312 15.83 3.16 4.83
C GLY A 312 15.15 4.38 4.20
N VAL A 313 14.67 4.28 2.96
CA VAL A 313 14.03 5.38 2.23
C VAL A 313 12.52 5.31 2.44
N SER A 314 11.95 6.37 3.01
CA SER A 314 10.52 6.49 3.34
C SER A 314 9.90 7.73 2.69
N GLY A 315 8.59 7.90 2.86
CA GLY A 315 7.85 9.05 2.33
C GLY A 315 7.73 9.10 0.80
N LYS A 316 7.95 7.96 0.11
CA LYS A 316 7.81 7.83 -1.35
C LYS A 316 6.51 7.14 -1.69
N TYR A 317 5.80 7.67 -2.68
CA TYR A 317 4.63 7.01 -3.27
C TYR A 317 5.03 6.32 -4.58
N LEU A 318 4.19 5.39 -5.02
CA LEU A 318 4.36 4.66 -6.27
C LEU A 318 3.29 5.06 -7.29
N MET A 319 3.64 5.10 -8.58
CA MET A 319 2.70 5.24 -9.69
C MET A 319 2.97 4.13 -10.71
N ASN A 320 1.95 3.36 -11.06
CA ASN A 320 2.02 2.40 -12.16
C ASN A 320 1.68 3.16 -13.45
N THR A 321 2.69 3.73 -14.11
CA THR A 321 2.50 4.72 -15.19
C THR A 321 2.22 4.10 -16.56
N GLU A 322 2.31 2.77 -16.68
CA GLU A 322 1.70 2.00 -17.75
C GLU A 322 1.21 0.63 -17.26
N THR A 323 -0.06 0.28 -17.51
CA THR A 323 -0.57 -1.09 -17.31
C THR A 323 -1.63 -1.48 -18.32
N ALA A 324 -1.65 -2.76 -18.71
CA ALA A 324 -2.74 -3.38 -19.45
C ALA A 324 -2.61 -4.91 -19.48
N LEU A 325 -3.72 -5.56 -19.84
CA LEU A 325 -3.71 -6.92 -20.37
C LEU A 325 -3.41 -6.85 -21.88
N LEU A 326 -2.38 -7.57 -22.33
CA LEU A 326 -1.89 -7.52 -23.71
C LEU A 326 -2.20 -8.80 -24.49
N CYS A 327 -2.52 -8.65 -25.77
CA CYS A 327 -2.46 -9.75 -26.74
C CYS A 327 -2.20 -9.25 -28.17
N THR A 328 -1.14 -9.75 -28.81
CA THR A 328 -0.77 -9.38 -30.18
C THR A 328 -1.68 -9.98 -31.26
N GLU A 329 -2.34 -11.11 -30.99
CA GLU A 329 -3.06 -11.89 -32.02
C GLU A 329 -4.59 -11.93 -31.80
N CYS A 330 -5.09 -11.40 -30.68
CA CYS A 330 -6.50 -11.46 -30.26
C CYS A 330 -7.40 -10.38 -30.89
N SER A 331 -7.13 -9.99 -32.13
CA SER A 331 -7.91 -8.95 -32.82
C SER A 331 -9.35 -9.41 -33.04
N SER A 332 -10.30 -8.72 -32.39
CA SER A 332 -11.73 -9.06 -32.35
C SER A 332 -12.11 -10.34 -31.58
N ASP A 333 -11.25 -10.85 -30.68
CA ASP A 333 -11.62 -11.93 -29.76
C ASP A 333 -12.50 -11.37 -28.60
N ALA A 334 -13.74 -11.85 -28.53
CA ALA A 334 -14.68 -11.50 -27.46
C ALA A 334 -14.27 -12.06 -26.08
N VAL A 335 -13.54 -13.19 -26.04
CA VAL A 335 -13.03 -13.78 -24.79
C VAL A 335 -11.89 -12.93 -24.24
N PHE A 336 -10.99 -12.43 -25.09
CA PHE A 336 -9.99 -11.43 -24.74
C PHE A 336 -10.61 -10.12 -24.26
N GLU A 337 -11.61 -9.57 -24.97
CA GLU A 337 -12.26 -8.30 -24.55
C GLU A 337 -12.99 -8.43 -23.20
N ALA A 338 -13.62 -9.58 -22.91
CA ALA A 338 -14.15 -9.87 -21.57
C ALA A 338 -13.05 -10.00 -20.52
N SER A 339 -11.97 -10.74 -20.82
CA SER A 339 -10.82 -10.92 -19.93
C SER A 339 -10.11 -9.60 -19.61
N LYS A 340 -10.03 -8.70 -20.59
CA LYS A 340 -9.49 -7.35 -20.44
C LYS A 340 -10.37 -6.49 -19.52
N ALA A 341 -11.69 -6.59 -19.64
CA ALA A 341 -12.62 -5.94 -18.71
C ALA A 341 -12.47 -6.47 -17.27
N TYR A 342 -12.31 -7.79 -17.07
CA TYR A 342 -12.03 -8.36 -15.75
C TYR A 342 -10.69 -7.86 -15.20
N TYR A 343 -9.64 -7.83 -16.02
CA TYR A 343 -8.32 -7.35 -15.62
C TYR A 343 -8.31 -5.85 -15.25
N VAL A 344 -9.19 -5.01 -15.82
CA VAL A 344 -9.39 -3.62 -15.34
C VAL A 344 -9.83 -3.63 -13.87
N ALA A 345 -10.92 -4.33 -13.52
CA ALA A 345 -11.41 -4.41 -12.14
C ALA A 345 -10.35 -4.97 -11.16
N GLN A 346 -9.62 -6.02 -11.57
CA GLN A 346 -8.56 -6.63 -10.76
C GLN A 346 -7.34 -5.71 -10.59
N SER A 347 -6.87 -5.05 -11.65
CA SER A 347 -5.69 -4.18 -11.59
C SER A 347 -5.93 -2.89 -10.80
N TYR A 348 -7.11 -2.27 -10.94
CA TYR A 348 -7.44 -1.06 -10.17
C TYR A 348 -7.73 -1.34 -8.69
N SER A 349 -8.42 -2.45 -8.36
CA SER A 349 -8.58 -2.85 -6.95
C SER A 349 -7.24 -3.23 -6.30
N ALA A 350 -6.37 -3.96 -7.02
CA ALA A 350 -5.01 -4.24 -6.57
C ALA A 350 -4.17 -2.97 -6.37
N ALA A 351 -4.24 -2.00 -7.29
CA ALA A 351 -3.51 -0.74 -7.16
C ALA A 351 -3.97 0.11 -5.96
N ILE A 352 -5.27 0.10 -5.63
CA ILE A 352 -5.80 0.71 -4.39
C ILE A 352 -5.24 -0.03 -3.16
N ALA A 353 -5.24 -1.37 -3.17
CA ALA A 353 -4.72 -2.19 -2.08
C ALA A 353 -3.21 -2.04 -1.86
N GLN A 354 -2.42 -1.81 -2.91
CA GLN A 354 -0.97 -1.52 -2.80
C GLN A 354 -0.67 -0.05 -2.48
N GLY A 355 -1.68 0.82 -2.35
CA GLY A 355 -1.50 2.24 -2.01
C GLY A 355 -0.84 3.07 -3.10
N LEU A 356 -1.05 2.74 -4.38
CA LEU A 356 -0.50 3.52 -5.49
C LEU A 356 -1.18 4.90 -5.58
N ARG A 357 -0.46 5.93 -6.02
CA ARG A 357 -1.03 7.27 -6.30
C ARG A 357 -1.72 7.33 -7.66
N ALA A 358 -1.27 6.53 -8.63
CA ALA A 358 -1.93 6.35 -9.92
C ALA A 358 -1.68 4.96 -10.51
N ASN A 359 -2.59 4.55 -11.38
CA ASN A 359 -2.55 3.35 -12.21
C ASN A 359 -3.09 3.76 -13.59
N ILE A 360 -2.21 3.79 -14.60
CA ILE A 360 -2.50 4.38 -15.91
C ILE A 360 -2.72 3.27 -16.93
N TRP A 361 -3.96 3.12 -17.42
CA TRP A 361 -4.26 2.14 -18.44
C TRP A 361 -3.63 2.52 -19.77
N TYR A 362 -2.68 1.72 -20.25
CA TYR A 362 -2.04 1.88 -21.56
C TYR A 362 -2.78 1.02 -22.59
N SER A 363 -3.70 1.55 -23.38
CA SER A 363 -3.95 2.96 -23.68
C SER A 363 -5.41 3.21 -24.07
N MET A 364 -5.81 4.47 -24.25
CA MET A 364 -7.16 4.81 -24.71
C MET A 364 -7.45 4.21 -26.09
N LEU A 365 -6.53 4.45 -27.05
CA LEU A 365 -6.51 3.85 -28.38
C LEU A 365 -5.42 2.77 -28.49
N GLY A 366 -5.65 1.78 -29.34
CA GLY A 366 -5.05 0.45 -29.20
C GLY A 366 -3.54 0.32 -29.41
N TRP A 367 -2.90 -0.39 -28.47
CA TRP A 367 -1.54 -0.93 -28.57
C TRP A 367 -1.57 -2.40 -28.11
N ARG A 368 -1.10 -3.37 -28.91
CA ARG A 368 -1.19 -4.82 -28.59
C ARG A 368 -2.61 -5.24 -28.10
N ASN A 369 -3.65 -4.71 -28.76
CA ASN A 369 -5.08 -4.83 -28.45
C ASN A 369 -5.56 -4.33 -27.07
N SER A 370 -4.72 -3.64 -26.29
CA SER A 370 -5.08 -3.12 -24.96
C SER A 370 -6.14 -2.02 -24.93
N GLY A 371 -6.47 -1.41 -26.09
CA GLY A 371 -7.29 -0.21 -26.20
C GLY A 371 -8.60 -0.27 -25.41
N LEU A 372 -8.95 0.82 -24.74
CA LEU A 372 -10.26 1.02 -24.11
C LEU A 372 -11.35 1.34 -25.15
N LEU A 373 -10.99 2.07 -26.21
CA LEU A 373 -11.87 2.41 -27.32
C LEU A 373 -11.47 1.68 -28.61
N ASN A 374 -12.41 1.65 -29.55
CA ASN A 374 -12.15 1.42 -30.96
C ASN A 374 -11.61 2.68 -31.65
N ALA A 375 -11.10 2.53 -32.88
CA ALA A 375 -10.57 3.64 -33.68
C ALA A 375 -11.63 4.66 -34.13
N ASP A 376 -12.92 4.37 -33.98
CA ASP A 376 -14.05 5.29 -34.16
C ASP A 376 -14.51 5.96 -32.84
N LEU A 377 -13.71 5.80 -31.78
CA LEU A 377 -13.99 6.23 -30.40
C LEU A 377 -15.21 5.56 -29.72
N SER A 378 -15.75 4.48 -30.29
CA SER A 378 -16.76 3.66 -29.61
C SER A 378 -16.15 2.83 -28.46
N PRO A 379 -16.85 2.68 -27.32
CA PRO A 379 -16.30 2.01 -26.15
C PRO A 379 -16.23 0.48 -26.31
N ARG A 380 -15.16 -0.13 -25.78
CA ARG A 380 -15.05 -1.58 -25.58
C ARG A 380 -15.49 -1.98 -24.16
N PRO A 381 -15.74 -3.26 -23.85
CA PRO A 381 -16.10 -3.70 -22.50
C PRO A 381 -15.12 -3.23 -21.41
N ALA A 382 -13.83 -3.14 -21.74
CA ALA A 382 -12.82 -2.61 -20.83
C ALA A 382 -13.00 -1.12 -20.47
N TYR A 383 -13.54 -0.29 -21.38
CA TYR A 383 -13.91 1.10 -21.05
C TYR A 383 -15.09 1.16 -20.09
N THR A 384 -16.11 0.32 -20.29
CA THR A 384 -17.25 0.21 -19.36
C THR A 384 -16.78 -0.23 -17.97
N ALA A 385 -15.91 -1.24 -17.90
CA ALA A 385 -15.29 -1.68 -16.65
C ALA A 385 -14.44 -0.58 -15.99
N PHE A 386 -13.70 0.22 -16.78
CA PHE A 386 -12.90 1.34 -16.27
C PHE A 386 -13.82 2.43 -15.69
N GLN A 387 -14.85 2.85 -16.42
CA GLN A 387 -15.81 3.87 -15.98
C GLN A 387 -16.60 3.41 -14.74
N PHE A 388 -17.05 2.16 -14.69
CA PHE A 388 -17.71 1.60 -13.50
C PHE A 388 -16.75 1.54 -12.31
N SER A 389 -15.57 0.94 -12.46
CA SER A 389 -14.54 0.88 -11.42
C SER A 389 -14.18 2.26 -10.90
N ARG A 390 -14.03 3.25 -11.80
CA ARG A 390 -13.72 4.64 -11.47
C ARG A 390 -14.84 5.31 -10.69
N ASN A 391 -16.10 5.08 -11.01
CA ASN A 391 -17.21 5.70 -10.28
C ASN A 391 -17.41 5.05 -8.90
N THR A 392 -17.29 3.72 -8.83
CA THR A 392 -17.50 2.93 -7.61
C THR A 392 -16.35 3.09 -6.60
N LEU A 393 -15.10 3.05 -7.05
CA LEU A 393 -13.90 3.03 -6.19
C LEU A 393 -13.19 4.40 -6.05
N GLN A 394 -13.88 5.52 -6.31
CA GLN A 394 -13.26 6.85 -6.33
C GLN A 394 -12.78 7.33 -4.96
N ASN A 395 -11.51 7.72 -4.87
CA ASN A 395 -10.84 8.08 -3.61
C ASN A 395 -10.95 6.97 -2.53
N ALA A 396 -11.14 5.71 -2.95
CA ALA A 396 -11.16 4.58 -2.04
C ALA A 396 -9.74 4.24 -1.56
N ILE A 397 -9.63 3.79 -0.31
CA ILE A 397 -8.37 3.29 0.27
C ILE A 397 -8.44 1.78 0.46
N GLY A 398 -7.33 1.07 0.30
CA GLY A 398 -7.22 -0.33 0.67
C GLY A 398 -7.34 -0.50 2.19
N VAL A 399 -8.19 -1.43 2.64
CA VAL A 399 -8.31 -1.80 4.06
C VAL A 399 -7.55 -3.09 4.34
N ARG A 400 -7.75 -4.11 3.50
CA ARG A 400 -7.13 -5.44 3.61
C ARG A 400 -7.36 -6.30 2.36
N ASP A 401 -6.57 -7.34 2.20
CA ASP A 401 -6.90 -8.50 1.36
C ASP A 401 -8.06 -9.29 2.01
N ILE A 402 -8.86 -9.96 1.17
CA ILE A 402 -9.88 -10.92 1.57
C ILE A 402 -9.27 -12.31 1.38
N THR A 403 -9.13 -13.05 2.48
CA THR A 403 -8.38 -14.32 2.56
C THR A 403 -9.15 -15.43 3.28
N GLU A 404 -10.40 -15.15 3.69
CA GLU A 404 -11.27 -16.05 4.43
C GLU A 404 -11.86 -17.18 3.54
N TYR A 405 -11.89 -16.97 2.23
CA TYR A 405 -12.49 -17.87 1.25
C TYR A 405 -11.41 -18.49 0.34
N ALA A 406 -11.18 -19.79 0.48
CA ALA A 406 -10.20 -20.52 -0.32
C ALA A 406 -10.61 -20.55 -1.81
N GLY A 407 -9.64 -20.52 -2.72
CA GLY A 407 -9.88 -20.49 -4.17
C GLY A 407 -10.27 -19.11 -4.72
N LEU A 408 -10.47 -18.10 -3.87
CA LEU A 408 -10.77 -16.73 -4.25
C LEU A 408 -9.62 -15.77 -3.95
N LYS A 409 -9.68 -14.60 -4.59
CA LYS A 409 -8.91 -13.40 -4.24
C LYS A 409 -9.85 -12.21 -4.22
N GLY A 410 -9.62 -11.29 -3.29
CA GLY A 410 -10.28 -10.01 -3.32
C GLY A 410 -9.66 -8.98 -2.39
N TYR A 411 -10.19 -7.77 -2.47
CA TYR A 411 -9.76 -6.63 -1.68
C TYR A 411 -10.97 -5.97 -1.03
N GLU A 412 -10.86 -5.70 0.27
CA GLU A 412 -11.76 -4.79 0.97
C GLU A 412 -11.17 -3.38 0.85
N VAL A 413 -11.94 -2.47 0.24
CA VAL A 413 -11.62 -1.04 0.15
C VAL A 413 -12.71 -0.23 0.84
N GLN A 414 -12.33 0.92 1.39
CA GLN A 414 -13.29 1.86 1.98
C GLN A 414 -13.36 3.13 1.13
N GLN A 415 -14.57 3.52 0.77
CA GLN A 415 -14.89 4.69 -0.04
C GLN A 415 -15.90 5.55 0.74
N ALA A 416 -15.41 6.62 1.38
CA ALA A 416 -16.19 7.42 2.33
C ALA A 416 -16.88 6.55 3.40
N ASP A 417 -18.21 6.61 3.51
CA ASP A 417 -19.05 5.82 4.41
C ASP A 417 -19.46 4.44 3.83
N ARG A 418 -18.84 4.01 2.73
CA ARG A 418 -19.11 2.73 2.05
C ARG A 418 -17.92 1.77 2.17
N ARG A 419 -18.19 0.51 2.52
CA ARG A 419 -17.24 -0.61 2.51
C ARG A 419 -17.52 -1.45 1.26
N ILE A 420 -16.53 -1.59 0.39
CA ILE A 420 -16.68 -2.29 -0.89
C ILE A 420 -15.70 -3.45 -0.95
N TRP A 421 -16.19 -4.66 -1.25
CA TRP A 421 -15.35 -5.80 -1.60
C TRP A 421 -15.32 -5.95 -3.12
N VAL A 422 -14.15 -6.25 -3.67
CA VAL A 422 -13.99 -6.69 -5.08
C VAL A 422 -13.39 -8.10 -5.05
N LEU A 423 -14.12 -9.09 -5.55
CA LEU A 423 -13.82 -10.53 -5.41
C LEU A 423 -13.82 -11.26 -6.75
N TRP A 424 -12.92 -12.23 -6.94
CA TRP A 424 -12.89 -13.11 -8.11
C TRP A 424 -12.23 -14.47 -7.80
N SER A 425 -12.46 -15.44 -8.67
CA SER A 425 -11.87 -16.79 -8.61
C SER A 425 -10.41 -16.82 -9.03
N LEU A 426 -9.59 -17.57 -8.28
CA LEU A 426 -8.19 -17.91 -8.61
C LEU A 426 -8.04 -19.28 -9.27
N ASP A 427 -9.06 -20.13 -9.31
CA ASP A 427 -8.95 -21.50 -9.85
C ASP A 427 -9.81 -21.74 -11.11
N GLY A 428 -10.64 -20.76 -11.47
CA GLY A 428 -11.53 -20.82 -12.64
C GLY A 428 -12.90 -21.41 -12.34
N ASN A 429 -13.10 -21.97 -11.13
CA ASN A 429 -14.39 -22.44 -10.66
C ASN A 429 -15.23 -21.27 -10.14
N THR A 430 -16.55 -21.45 -10.14
CA THR A 430 -17.45 -20.61 -9.35
C THR A 430 -17.50 -21.12 -7.92
N HIS A 431 -17.34 -20.23 -6.95
CA HIS A 431 -17.45 -20.54 -5.51
C HIS A 431 -18.65 -19.80 -4.93
N SER A 432 -19.57 -20.52 -4.29
CA SER A 432 -20.65 -19.91 -3.52
C SER A 432 -20.10 -19.43 -2.17
N VAL A 433 -20.31 -18.15 -1.87
CA VAL A 433 -19.71 -17.42 -0.75
C VAL A 433 -20.80 -16.95 0.20
N ASP A 434 -20.86 -17.55 1.39
CA ASP A 434 -21.70 -17.05 2.47
C ASP A 434 -21.04 -15.81 3.11
N LEU A 435 -21.76 -14.69 3.04
CA LEU A 435 -21.36 -13.38 3.54
C LEU A 435 -21.93 -13.16 4.96
N PRO A 436 -21.18 -12.57 5.92
CA PRO A 436 -21.68 -12.33 7.28
C PRO A 436 -22.94 -11.46 7.36
N VAL A 437 -23.12 -10.59 6.37
CA VAL A 437 -24.32 -9.75 6.16
C VAL A 437 -24.50 -9.58 4.65
N ALA A 438 -25.72 -9.70 4.14
CA ALA A 438 -26.05 -9.34 2.75
C ALA A 438 -25.60 -7.89 2.42
N PRO A 439 -25.03 -7.62 1.23
CA PRO A 439 -24.69 -6.27 0.81
C PRO A 439 -25.96 -5.44 0.53
N VAL A 440 -25.79 -4.12 0.42
CA VAL A 440 -26.84 -3.21 -0.06
C VAL A 440 -26.93 -3.27 -1.58
N PHE A 441 -25.80 -3.45 -2.26
CA PHE A 441 -25.71 -3.61 -3.71
C PHE A 441 -24.65 -4.63 -4.11
N ALA A 442 -24.87 -5.32 -5.23
CA ALA A 442 -23.88 -6.17 -5.87
C ALA A 442 -23.85 -5.90 -7.39
N TRP A 443 -22.67 -5.94 -8.01
CA TRP A 443 -22.48 -5.74 -9.45
C TRP A 443 -21.35 -6.58 -10.02
N ASP A 444 -21.43 -6.93 -11.29
CA ASP A 444 -20.30 -7.50 -12.04
C ASP A 444 -19.29 -6.42 -12.49
N ALA A 445 -18.18 -6.83 -13.11
CA ALA A 445 -17.12 -5.91 -13.52
C ALA A 445 -17.51 -4.89 -14.60
N LEU A 446 -18.68 -5.04 -15.24
CA LEU A 446 -19.24 -4.05 -16.18
C LEU A 446 -20.27 -3.11 -15.51
N GLY A 447 -20.55 -3.29 -14.21
CA GLY A 447 -21.59 -2.56 -13.49
C GLY A 447 -22.99 -3.16 -13.66
N THR A 448 -23.10 -4.39 -14.17
CA THR A 448 -24.39 -5.10 -14.28
C THR A 448 -24.87 -5.51 -12.89
N PRO A 449 -26.08 -5.12 -12.43
CA PRO A 449 -26.56 -5.50 -11.11
C PRO A 449 -26.68 -7.02 -10.93
N VAL A 450 -26.18 -7.50 -9.79
CA VAL A 450 -26.29 -8.88 -9.30
C VAL A 450 -27.22 -8.88 -8.08
N ALA A 451 -27.84 -10.01 -7.76
CA ALA A 451 -28.65 -10.13 -6.56
C ALA A 451 -27.78 -9.91 -5.29
N PRO A 452 -28.11 -8.94 -4.41
CA PRO A 452 -27.30 -8.62 -3.23
C PRO A 452 -27.65 -9.54 -2.06
N ASP A 453 -27.60 -10.86 -2.30
CA ASP A 453 -27.98 -11.88 -1.31
C ASP A 453 -26.87 -12.13 -0.27
N ALA A 454 -27.23 -12.82 0.83
CA ALA A 454 -26.26 -13.23 1.84
C ALA A 454 -25.38 -14.42 1.41
N SER A 455 -25.69 -15.06 0.28
CA SER A 455 -24.87 -16.10 -0.35
C SER A 455 -24.71 -15.72 -1.82
N VAL A 456 -23.48 -15.56 -2.31
CA VAL A 456 -23.18 -15.06 -3.66
C VAL A 456 -22.21 -15.95 -4.42
N ASP A 457 -22.44 -16.14 -5.72
CA ASP A 457 -21.55 -16.91 -6.58
C ASP A 457 -20.42 -16.03 -7.14
N VAL A 458 -19.18 -16.27 -6.68
CA VAL A 458 -17.97 -15.59 -7.16
C VAL A 458 -17.30 -16.43 -8.24
N SER A 459 -17.03 -15.83 -9.41
CA SER A 459 -16.42 -16.50 -10.57
C SER A 459 -15.19 -15.74 -11.07
N LEU A 460 -14.71 -16.05 -12.28
CA LEU A 460 -13.65 -15.27 -12.95
C LEU A 460 -14.08 -13.83 -13.30
N ASN A 461 -15.38 -13.54 -13.41
CA ASN A 461 -15.91 -12.18 -13.56
C ASN A 461 -15.89 -11.50 -12.18
N PRO A 462 -15.12 -10.41 -11.97
CA PRO A 462 -15.03 -9.76 -10.68
C PRO A 462 -16.37 -9.21 -10.17
N LEU A 463 -16.70 -9.59 -8.95
CA LEU A 463 -17.93 -9.22 -8.25
C LEU A 463 -17.64 -8.10 -7.25
N TYR A 464 -18.37 -6.99 -7.37
CA TYR A 464 -18.37 -5.86 -6.46
C TYR A 464 -19.52 -6.04 -5.46
N LEU A 465 -19.22 -5.97 -4.17
CA LEU A 465 -20.20 -6.07 -3.08
C LEU A 465 -20.09 -4.83 -2.19
N GLU A 466 -21.18 -4.12 -1.96
CA GLU A 466 -21.18 -2.83 -1.26
C GLU A 466 -22.05 -2.83 -0.01
N TRP A 467 -21.48 -2.37 1.12
CA TRP A 467 -22.19 -2.14 2.38
C TRP A 467 -21.98 -0.69 2.83
N ASN A 468 -22.94 -0.15 3.59
CA ASN A 468 -22.72 1.05 4.37
C ASN A 468 -21.89 0.70 5.62
N MET A 469 -20.95 1.56 6.01
CA MET A 469 -20.19 1.46 7.26
C MET A 469 -21.15 1.42 8.46
N LEU A 470 -20.98 0.46 9.37
CA LEU A 470 -21.95 0.26 10.46
C LEU A 470 -21.92 1.38 11.51
N PHE A 471 -20.79 2.07 11.69
CA PHE A 471 -20.59 3.03 12.78
C PHE A 471 -20.12 4.40 12.30
N SER A 472 -20.98 5.41 12.47
CA SER A 472 -20.77 6.80 12.05
C SER A 472 -19.65 7.56 12.77
N ASP A 473 -19.06 6.98 13.84
CA ASP A 473 -17.91 7.54 14.56
C ASP A 473 -16.69 6.60 14.59
N VAL A 474 -16.62 5.64 13.66
CA VAL A 474 -15.41 4.89 13.33
C VAL A 474 -14.82 5.50 12.04
N PRO A 475 -13.68 6.20 12.10
CA PRO A 475 -13.13 6.92 10.94
C PRO A 475 -12.77 6.03 9.74
N VAL A 476 -12.67 6.66 8.57
CA VAL A 476 -12.15 6.02 7.36
C VAL A 476 -10.73 5.50 7.61
N GLY A 477 -10.50 4.21 7.32
CA GLY A 477 -9.21 3.56 7.56
C GLY A 477 -8.86 3.29 9.03
N HIS A 478 -9.83 3.35 9.95
CA HIS A 478 -9.58 3.07 11.36
C HIS A 478 -9.13 1.62 11.58
N TRP A 479 -7.97 1.43 12.22
CA TRP A 479 -7.29 0.15 12.41
C TRP A 479 -8.13 -0.96 13.08
N ALA A 480 -9.18 -0.59 13.82
CA ALA A 480 -10.06 -1.53 14.52
C ALA A 480 -11.38 -1.83 13.79
N THR A 481 -11.69 -1.21 12.64
CA THR A 481 -13.02 -1.28 11.98
C THR A 481 -13.55 -2.71 11.84
N SER A 482 -12.81 -3.62 11.20
CA SER A 482 -13.25 -5.00 11.00
C SER A 482 -13.52 -5.73 12.32
N TRP A 483 -12.66 -5.56 13.33
CA TRP A 483 -12.84 -6.14 14.67
C TRP A 483 -14.07 -5.57 15.39
N ILE A 484 -14.33 -4.27 15.23
CA ILE A 484 -15.50 -3.56 15.78
C ILE A 484 -16.80 -4.08 15.15
N GLU A 485 -16.83 -4.22 13.83
CA GLU A 485 -18.00 -4.71 13.10
C GLU A 485 -18.27 -6.18 13.41
N ARG A 486 -17.23 -7.02 13.51
CA ARG A 486 -17.31 -8.43 13.96
C ARG A 486 -17.87 -8.56 15.38
N LEU A 487 -17.39 -7.75 16.34
CA LEU A 487 -17.92 -7.72 17.71
C LEU A 487 -19.41 -7.32 17.77
N TYR A 488 -19.85 -6.44 16.86
CA TYR A 488 -21.26 -6.04 16.72
C TYR A 488 -22.12 -7.13 16.07
N GLN A 489 -21.63 -7.77 14.99
CA GLN A 489 -22.31 -8.89 14.32
C GLN A 489 -22.45 -10.11 15.25
N ALA A 490 -21.46 -10.39 16.08
CA ALA A 490 -21.52 -11.37 17.16
C ALA A 490 -22.49 -10.98 18.31
N GLY A 491 -23.16 -9.83 18.25
CA GLY A 491 -24.16 -9.36 19.23
C GLY A 491 -23.61 -9.12 20.64
N VAL A 492 -22.29 -8.96 20.77
CA VAL A 492 -21.60 -8.71 22.04
C VAL A 492 -21.77 -7.25 22.48
N THR A 493 -21.95 -6.33 21.54
CA THR A 493 -22.16 -4.90 21.80
C THR A 493 -23.14 -4.30 20.79
N GLY A 494 -23.98 -3.35 21.24
CA GLY A 494 -24.84 -2.53 20.37
C GLY A 494 -24.25 -1.16 20.04
N GLY A 495 -22.94 -0.97 20.23
CA GLY A 495 -22.29 0.35 20.17
C GLY A 495 -22.39 1.13 21.49
N CYS A 496 -22.26 2.46 21.40
CA CYS A 496 -22.42 3.42 22.50
C CYS A 496 -23.67 4.31 22.36
N ALA A 497 -24.19 4.49 21.13
CA ALA A 497 -25.44 5.18 20.85
C ALA A 497 -26.03 4.65 19.52
N ALA A 498 -27.37 4.66 19.40
CA ALA A 498 -28.09 4.15 18.23
C ALA A 498 -28.95 5.22 17.50
N SER A 499 -28.89 6.48 17.95
CA SER A 499 -29.66 7.60 17.40
C SER A 499 -28.91 8.92 17.64
N PRO A 500 -28.89 9.88 16.70
CA PRO A 500 -29.53 9.85 15.36
C PRO A 500 -28.86 8.87 14.38
N THR A 501 -27.64 8.43 14.69
CA THR A 501 -26.88 7.43 13.93
C THR A 501 -26.30 6.38 14.87
N LEU A 502 -25.98 5.19 14.35
CA LEU A 502 -25.27 4.17 15.10
C LEU A 502 -23.81 4.58 15.32
N ARG A 503 -23.33 4.45 16.56
CA ARG A 503 -22.00 4.88 17.02
C ARG A 503 -21.36 3.82 17.90
N TYR A 504 -20.05 3.63 17.75
CA TYR A 504 -19.26 2.69 18.53
C TYR A 504 -18.48 3.34 19.67
N CYS A 505 -18.05 4.61 19.52
CA CYS A 505 -17.13 5.30 20.43
C CYS A 505 -15.79 4.53 20.64
N PRO A 506 -14.97 4.34 19.60
CA PRO A 506 -13.79 3.46 19.63
C PRO A 506 -12.75 3.80 20.72
N GLU A 507 -12.48 5.09 20.95
CA GLU A 507 -11.42 5.53 21.86
C GLU A 507 -11.85 5.67 23.33
N ASN A 508 -13.13 5.46 23.65
CA ASN A 508 -13.58 5.47 25.05
C ASN A 508 -13.00 4.26 25.79
N THR A 509 -12.61 4.43 27.06
CA THR A 509 -12.14 3.32 27.91
C THR A 509 -13.30 2.44 28.37
N VAL A 510 -13.03 1.14 28.51
CA VAL A 510 -14.01 0.14 28.97
C VAL A 510 -14.01 0.06 30.49
N THR A 511 -15.17 0.24 31.13
CA THR A 511 -15.33 0.04 32.58
C THR A 511 -15.48 -1.45 32.93
N ARG A 512 -15.14 -1.82 34.17
CA ARG A 512 -15.25 -3.21 34.66
C ARG A 512 -16.69 -3.73 34.63
N ALA A 513 -17.69 -2.86 34.77
CA ALA A 513 -19.11 -3.19 34.59
C ALA A 513 -19.44 -3.54 33.13
N GLN A 514 -18.96 -2.74 32.16
CA GLN A 514 -19.13 -3.03 30.73
C GLN A 514 -18.41 -4.32 30.32
N MET A 515 -17.19 -4.53 30.82
CA MET A 515 -16.39 -5.71 30.57
C MET A 515 -17.10 -7.01 30.98
N ALA A 516 -17.82 -7.03 32.10
CA ALA A 516 -18.57 -8.20 32.54
C ALA A 516 -19.63 -8.63 31.50
N ILE A 517 -20.30 -7.66 30.87
CA ILE A 517 -21.26 -7.91 29.79
C ILE A 517 -20.54 -8.46 28.55
N PHE A 518 -19.45 -7.82 28.12
CA PHE A 518 -18.76 -8.19 26.88
C PHE A 518 -18.05 -9.55 26.97
N LEU A 519 -17.51 -9.93 28.13
CA LEU A 519 -16.93 -11.26 28.35
C LEU A 519 -18.02 -12.34 28.30
N LEU A 520 -19.10 -12.20 29.08
CA LEU A 520 -20.15 -13.22 29.15
C LEU A 520 -20.90 -13.39 27.82
N LYS A 521 -21.16 -12.31 27.07
CA LYS A 521 -21.68 -12.42 25.69
C LYS A 521 -20.65 -12.98 24.69
N GLY A 522 -19.37 -12.72 24.88
CA GLY A 522 -18.30 -13.30 24.05
C GLY A 522 -18.10 -14.80 24.27
N MET A 523 -18.32 -15.28 25.51
CA MET A 523 -18.26 -16.70 25.87
C MET A 523 -19.52 -17.47 25.49
N HIS A 524 -20.70 -16.94 25.84
CA HIS A 524 -21.97 -17.66 25.81
C HIS A 524 -22.91 -17.24 24.65
N GLY A 525 -22.48 -16.29 23.83
CA GLY A 525 -23.22 -15.80 22.67
C GLY A 525 -24.14 -14.61 22.93
N SER A 526 -24.65 -14.03 21.84
CA SER A 526 -25.44 -12.79 21.83
C SER A 526 -26.74 -12.88 22.65
N SER A 527 -27.37 -14.06 22.69
CA SER A 527 -28.64 -14.32 23.38
C SER A 527 -28.49 -14.60 24.89
N PHE A 528 -27.26 -14.71 25.40
CA PHE A 528 -27.04 -14.96 26.83
C PHE A 528 -27.61 -13.83 27.70
N SER A 529 -28.28 -14.22 28.78
CA SER A 529 -28.63 -13.35 29.90
C SER A 529 -28.24 -14.07 31.20
N PRO A 530 -27.54 -13.40 32.13
CA PRO A 530 -27.27 -13.96 33.45
C PRO A 530 -28.58 -14.20 34.23
N PRO A 531 -28.58 -15.09 35.24
CA PRO A 531 -29.66 -15.22 36.20
C PRO A 531 -29.92 -13.93 36.99
N GLU A 532 -31.10 -13.81 37.60
CA GLU A 532 -31.42 -12.68 38.48
C GLU A 532 -30.46 -12.59 39.68
N VAL A 533 -30.22 -11.36 40.15
CA VAL A 533 -29.28 -11.09 41.25
C VAL A 533 -29.70 -11.80 42.55
N GLY A 534 -31.00 -11.88 42.84
CA GLY A 534 -31.49 -12.23 44.16
C GLY A 534 -31.22 -11.11 45.17
N ALA A 535 -30.87 -11.47 46.41
CA ALA A 535 -30.71 -10.51 47.51
C ALA A 535 -29.50 -9.57 47.35
N ASP A 536 -28.36 -10.08 46.84
CA ASP A 536 -27.11 -9.35 46.73
C ASP A 536 -26.21 -9.89 45.60
N THR A 537 -25.15 -9.15 45.26
CA THR A 537 -24.20 -9.45 44.17
C THR A 537 -22.94 -10.20 44.62
N GLY A 538 -22.74 -10.39 45.92
CA GLY A 538 -21.46 -10.75 46.52
C GLY A 538 -20.45 -9.59 46.67
N PHE A 539 -20.77 -8.37 46.23
CA PHE A 539 -19.86 -7.22 46.29
C PHE A 539 -20.48 -5.99 46.99
N GLY A 540 -19.73 -5.38 47.91
CA GLY A 540 -20.19 -4.28 48.76
C GLY A 540 -20.46 -2.96 48.05
N ASP A 541 -19.90 -2.76 46.85
CA ASP A 541 -20.05 -1.56 46.02
C ASP A 541 -20.95 -1.77 44.79
N VAL A 542 -21.56 -2.95 44.63
CA VAL A 542 -22.49 -3.26 43.53
C VAL A 542 -23.86 -3.61 44.11
N PRO A 543 -24.74 -2.62 44.36
CA PRO A 543 -26.10 -2.89 44.84
C PRO A 543 -26.89 -3.70 43.79
N ALA A 544 -27.89 -4.47 44.22
CA ALA A 544 -28.69 -5.30 43.32
C ALA A 544 -29.47 -4.51 42.24
N SER A 545 -29.66 -3.19 42.44
CA SER A 545 -30.22 -2.25 41.47
C SER A 545 -29.20 -1.67 40.47
N HIS A 546 -27.92 -2.02 40.58
CA HIS A 546 -26.90 -1.58 39.63
C HIS A 546 -27.15 -2.21 38.25
N TRP A 547 -27.03 -1.42 37.18
CA TRP A 547 -27.38 -1.83 35.81
C TRP A 547 -26.61 -3.08 35.31
N ALA A 548 -25.40 -3.31 35.83
CA ALA A 548 -24.59 -4.51 35.53
C ALA A 548 -24.62 -5.59 36.64
N ALA A 549 -25.44 -5.47 37.69
CA ALA A 549 -25.38 -6.32 38.89
C ALA A 549 -25.42 -7.83 38.59
N ALA A 550 -26.35 -8.27 37.73
CA ALA A 550 -26.48 -9.69 37.36
C ALA A 550 -25.26 -10.21 36.58
N TRP A 551 -24.72 -9.39 35.67
CA TRP A 551 -23.53 -9.71 34.87
C TRP A 551 -22.27 -9.79 35.73
N ILE A 552 -22.11 -8.86 36.67
CA ILE A 552 -20.99 -8.85 37.63
C ILE A 552 -21.06 -10.06 38.55
N LYS A 553 -22.25 -10.40 39.06
CA LYS A 553 -22.47 -11.61 39.87
C LYS A 553 -22.13 -12.88 39.08
N GLN A 554 -22.62 -13.00 37.85
CA GLN A 554 -22.36 -14.17 37.01
C GLN A 554 -20.86 -14.32 36.68
N LEU A 555 -20.15 -13.21 36.38
CA LEU A 555 -18.71 -13.22 36.14
C LEU A 555 -17.89 -13.71 37.36
N ALA A 556 -18.39 -13.47 38.58
CA ALA A 556 -17.81 -13.99 39.81
C ALA A 556 -18.18 -15.45 40.08
N VAL A 557 -19.42 -15.86 39.78
CA VAL A 557 -19.87 -17.28 39.83
C VAL A 557 -19.05 -18.16 38.88
N GLU A 558 -18.70 -17.65 37.70
CA GLU A 558 -17.81 -18.32 36.73
C GLU A 558 -16.31 -18.20 37.09
N GLY A 559 -15.97 -17.63 38.24
CA GLY A 559 -14.59 -17.58 38.78
C GLY A 559 -13.59 -16.77 37.95
N ILE A 560 -14.08 -15.94 37.05
CA ILE A 560 -13.29 -15.05 36.18
C ILE A 560 -12.79 -13.84 36.98
N THR A 561 -13.54 -13.40 38.00
CA THR A 561 -13.20 -12.27 38.87
C THR A 561 -13.35 -12.60 40.36
N SER A 562 -12.48 -12.00 41.18
CA SER A 562 -12.61 -11.91 42.65
C SER A 562 -12.83 -10.47 43.13
N GLY A 563 -13.15 -9.55 42.21
CA GLY A 563 -13.36 -8.13 42.49
C GLY A 563 -12.10 -7.28 42.32
N CYS A 564 -11.96 -6.25 43.14
CA CYS A 564 -10.81 -5.33 43.21
C CYS A 564 -10.15 -5.28 44.61
N GLY A 565 -10.62 -6.10 45.55
CA GLY A 565 -10.17 -6.12 46.95
C GLY A 565 -11.26 -5.67 47.93
N SER A 566 -11.06 -5.93 49.22
CA SER A 566 -11.94 -5.50 50.33
C SER A 566 -13.44 -5.86 50.18
N GLY A 567 -13.78 -6.88 49.39
CA GLY A 567 -15.17 -7.26 49.11
C GLY A 567 -15.87 -6.42 48.05
N ASN A 568 -15.14 -5.60 47.28
CA ASN A 568 -15.67 -4.72 46.23
C ASN A 568 -15.30 -5.22 44.83
N TYR A 569 -16.07 -4.82 43.81
CA TYR A 569 -15.83 -5.12 42.40
C TYR A 569 -15.17 -3.95 41.64
N CYS A 570 -15.38 -2.71 42.08
CA CYS A 570 -15.01 -1.46 41.41
C CYS A 570 -15.64 -1.34 40.01
N PRO A 571 -16.99 -1.28 39.87
CA PRO A 571 -17.69 -1.37 38.58
C PRO A 571 -17.31 -0.27 37.57
N GLU A 572 -17.16 0.97 38.03
CA GLU A 572 -16.93 2.13 37.15
C GLU A 572 -15.44 2.40 36.84
N ASN A 573 -14.52 1.66 37.47
CA ASN A 573 -13.10 1.78 37.14
C ASN A 573 -12.83 1.20 35.73
N SER A 574 -11.98 1.86 34.94
CA SER A 574 -11.50 1.30 33.67
C SER A 574 -10.66 0.04 33.88
N VAL A 575 -10.77 -0.92 32.96
CA VAL A 575 -9.96 -2.15 32.98
C VAL A 575 -8.56 -1.85 32.44
N THR A 576 -7.49 -2.17 33.18
CA THR A 576 -6.12 -2.08 32.64
C THR A 576 -5.80 -3.27 31.75
N ARG A 577 -4.85 -3.12 30.83
CA ARG A 577 -4.45 -4.20 29.90
C ARG A 577 -3.93 -5.43 30.66
N ALA A 578 -3.19 -5.25 31.75
CA ALA A 578 -2.75 -6.33 32.64
C ALA A 578 -3.94 -7.09 33.27
N GLN A 579 -5.01 -6.39 33.69
CA GLN A 579 -6.24 -7.04 34.16
C GLN A 579 -6.94 -7.79 33.01
N MET A 580 -6.98 -7.20 31.82
CA MET A 580 -7.60 -7.80 30.64
C MET A 580 -6.96 -9.15 30.27
N ALA A 581 -5.63 -9.27 30.35
CA ALA A 581 -4.93 -10.54 30.11
C ALA A 581 -5.42 -11.67 31.03
N VAL A 582 -5.63 -11.39 32.32
CA VAL A 582 -6.18 -12.36 33.28
C VAL A 582 -7.62 -12.71 32.94
N PHE A 583 -8.46 -11.71 32.66
CA PHE A 583 -9.88 -11.91 32.39
C PHE A 583 -10.14 -12.70 31.10
N LEU A 584 -9.45 -12.40 30.00
CA LEU A 584 -9.60 -13.12 28.74
C LEU A 584 -9.20 -14.60 28.86
N LEU A 585 -8.07 -14.88 29.51
CA LEU A 585 -7.57 -16.25 29.65
C LEU A 585 -8.41 -17.08 30.64
N LYS A 586 -8.91 -16.48 31.74
CA LYS A 586 -9.90 -17.13 32.61
C LYS A 586 -11.26 -17.33 31.95
N ALA A 587 -11.69 -16.41 31.08
CA ALA A 587 -12.92 -16.58 30.31
C ALA A 587 -12.80 -17.69 29.26
N LYS A 588 -11.63 -17.82 28.62
CA LYS A 588 -11.34 -18.83 27.59
C LYS A 588 -11.10 -20.23 28.15
N TYR A 589 -10.46 -20.35 29.31
CA TYR A 589 -10.03 -21.63 29.89
C TYR A 589 -10.68 -21.98 31.25
N GLY A 590 -11.57 -21.13 31.76
CA GLY A 590 -12.34 -21.35 32.99
C GLY A 590 -11.66 -20.89 34.29
N ALA A 591 -12.45 -20.86 35.36
CA ALA A 591 -12.09 -20.38 36.69
C ALA A 591 -10.73 -20.87 37.22
N GLY A 592 -10.44 -22.17 37.04
CA GLY A 592 -9.24 -22.84 37.57
C GLY A 592 -7.97 -22.67 36.72
N TYR A 593 -8.05 -21.98 35.58
CA TYR A 593 -6.88 -21.75 34.74
C TYR A 593 -5.84 -20.85 35.45
N ALA A 594 -4.56 -21.18 35.24
CA ALA A 594 -3.41 -20.37 35.58
C ALA A 594 -2.46 -20.34 34.37
N ALA A 595 -1.98 -19.16 34.01
CA ALA A 595 -1.03 -19.02 32.91
C ALA A 595 0.31 -19.73 33.22
N PRO A 596 0.97 -20.36 32.23
CA PRO A 596 2.29 -20.98 32.41
C PRO A 596 3.36 -20.00 32.93
N GLU A 597 4.39 -20.53 33.59
CA GLU A 597 5.46 -19.70 34.15
C GLU A 597 6.15 -18.83 33.09
N VAL A 598 6.42 -17.58 33.47
CA VAL A 598 7.00 -16.58 32.57
C VAL A 598 8.43 -16.92 32.13
N GLY A 599 9.21 -17.63 32.95
CA GLY A 599 10.63 -17.86 32.68
C GLY A 599 11.41 -16.55 32.57
N ASP A 600 12.42 -16.51 31.69
CA ASP A 600 13.37 -15.39 31.62
C ASP A 600 12.81 -14.10 30.97
N SER A 601 11.69 -14.17 30.23
CA SER A 601 11.09 -13.00 29.57
C SER A 601 9.60 -13.17 29.27
N THR A 602 8.86 -12.05 29.35
CA THR A 602 7.47 -11.90 28.91
C THR A 602 7.31 -11.72 27.40
N GLY A 603 8.38 -11.34 26.70
CA GLY A 603 8.34 -10.85 25.32
C GLY A 603 8.04 -9.34 25.18
N PHE A 604 7.96 -8.57 26.28
CA PHE A 604 7.74 -7.12 26.26
C PHE A 604 8.66 -6.37 27.24
N ASP A 605 9.27 -5.28 26.77
CA ASP A 605 10.33 -4.56 27.50
C ASP A 605 9.83 -3.83 28.78
N ASP A 606 8.53 -3.54 28.87
CA ASP A 606 7.89 -2.86 30.00
C ASP A 606 7.20 -3.80 31.00
N VAL A 607 7.20 -5.12 30.76
CA VAL A 607 6.62 -6.12 31.66
C VAL A 607 7.71 -7.02 32.22
N LEU A 608 8.27 -6.62 33.35
CA LEU A 608 9.23 -7.42 34.12
C LEU A 608 8.64 -8.80 34.46
N THR A 609 9.48 -9.83 34.52
CA THR A 609 9.09 -11.20 34.91
C THR A 609 8.53 -11.29 36.34
N SER A 610 8.86 -10.33 37.20
CA SER A 610 8.30 -10.15 38.54
C SER A 610 6.95 -9.40 38.59
N HIS A 611 6.45 -8.90 37.46
CA HIS A 611 5.15 -8.23 37.39
C HIS A 611 4.01 -9.24 37.62
N TRP A 612 3.00 -8.86 38.39
CA TRP A 612 1.91 -9.75 38.81
C TRP A 612 1.13 -10.38 37.63
N ALA A 613 1.09 -9.70 36.48
CA ALA A 613 0.46 -10.18 35.25
C ALA A 613 1.43 -10.84 34.24
N ALA A 614 2.73 -10.95 34.54
CA ALA A 614 3.77 -11.31 33.56
C ALA A 614 3.49 -12.62 32.80
N ALA A 615 3.12 -13.68 33.52
CA ALA A 615 2.73 -14.97 32.94
C ALA A 615 1.51 -14.85 32.00
N TRP A 616 0.49 -14.09 32.41
CA TRP A 616 -0.74 -13.88 31.66
C TRP A 616 -0.51 -13.05 30.39
N VAL A 617 0.32 -12.02 30.46
CA VAL A 617 0.71 -11.20 29.30
C VAL A 617 1.50 -12.04 28.29
N LYS A 618 2.48 -12.83 28.76
CA LYS A 618 3.25 -13.75 27.91
C LYS A 618 2.33 -14.76 27.20
N GLN A 619 1.40 -15.38 27.93
CA GLN A 619 0.44 -16.33 27.37
C GLN A 619 -0.47 -15.67 26.32
N LEU A 620 -0.99 -14.46 26.59
CA LEU A 620 -1.83 -13.71 25.66
C LEU A 620 -1.11 -13.36 24.33
N ALA A 621 0.20 -13.13 24.39
CA ALA A 621 1.03 -12.94 23.19
C ALA A 621 1.38 -14.26 22.50
N THR A 622 1.63 -15.33 23.27
CA THR A 622 1.88 -16.69 22.75
C THR A 622 0.68 -17.22 21.94
N GLU A 623 -0.55 -16.85 22.32
CA GLU A 623 -1.77 -17.17 21.57
C GLU A 623 -2.09 -16.20 20.41
N GLY A 624 -1.24 -15.20 20.14
CA GLY A 624 -1.47 -14.20 19.08
C GLY A 624 -2.62 -13.22 19.36
N ILE A 625 -3.22 -13.27 20.56
CA ILE A 625 -4.33 -12.39 20.95
C ILE A 625 -3.84 -10.93 21.11
N THR A 626 -2.56 -10.72 21.45
CA THR A 626 -1.97 -9.38 21.56
C THR A 626 -0.60 -9.27 20.87
N GLY A 627 -0.31 -8.10 20.31
CA GLY A 627 1.01 -7.69 19.84
C GLY A 627 1.60 -6.53 20.64
N GLY A 628 1.10 -6.30 21.87
CA GLY A 628 1.50 -5.16 22.70
C GLY A 628 0.73 -3.88 22.40
N CYS A 629 1.38 -2.72 22.58
CA CYS A 629 0.87 -1.38 22.27
C CYS A 629 1.76 -0.62 21.26
N GLY A 630 2.75 -1.29 20.67
CA GLY A 630 3.78 -0.73 19.79
C GLY A 630 5.19 -0.96 20.34
N SER A 631 6.22 -0.77 19.51
CA SER A 631 7.64 -0.67 19.91
C SER A 631 8.15 -1.64 20.99
N GLY A 632 7.75 -2.93 20.94
CA GLY A 632 8.21 -3.95 21.90
C GLY A 632 7.61 -3.88 23.30
N ILE A 633 6.63 -2.99 23.55
CA ILE A 633 6.01 -2.80 24.88
C ILE A 633 4.53 -3.22 24.90
N TYR A 634 4.04 -3.62 26.08
CA TYR A 634 2.68 -4.08 26.31
C TYR A 634 1.73 -3.01 26.85
N CYS A 635 2.24 -1.99 27.55
CA CYS A 635 1.48 -0.99 28.29
C CYS A 635 0.55 -1.61 29.36
N PRO A 636 1.06 -2.34 30.37
CA PRO A 636 0.25 -3.12 31.31
C PRO A 636 -0.80 -2.30 32.08
N GLU A 637 -0.43 -1.11 32.55
CA GLU A 637 -1.30 -0.27 33.38
C GLU A 637 -2.21 0.69 32.58
N ASN A 638 -2.05 0.75 31.25
CA ASN A 638 -2.93 1.58 30.43
C ASN A 638 -4.36 0.99 30.39
N PRO A 639 -5.41 1.82 30.42
CA PRO A 639 -6.78 1.36 30.29
C PRO A 639 -7.07 0.86 28.86
N VAL A 640 -7.90 -0.18 28.76
CA VAL A 640 -8.34 -0.74 27.47
C VAL A 640 -9.40 0.16 26.83
N THR A 641 -9.17 0.62 25.60
CA THR A 641 -10.19 1.32 24.79
C THR A 641 -11.18 0.32 24.16
N ARG A 642 -12.37 0.78 23.78
CA ARG A 642 -13.37 -0.06 23.11
C ARG A 642 -12.84 -0.68 21.82
N ALA A 643 -12.04 0.06 21.04
CA ALA A 643 -11.34 -0.45 19.87
C ALA A 643 -10.40 -1.62 20.21
N GLN A 644 -9.58 -1.50 21.26
CA GLN A 644 -8.72 -2.60 21.73
C GLN A 644 -9.56 -3.79 22.24
N MET A 645 -10.67 -3.53 22.93
CA MET A 645 -11.58 -4.57 23.43
C MET A 645 -12.18 -5.41 22.30
N ALA A 646 -12.49 -4.79 21.15
CA ALA A 646 -12.95 -5.52 19.97
C ALA A 646 -11.91 -6.53 19.46
N VAL A 647 -10.65 -6.10 19.29
CA VAL A 647 -9.55 -7.00 18.89
C VAL A 647 -9.36 -8.13 19.91
N PHE A 648 -9.35 -7.79 21.20
CA PHE A 648 -9.18 -8.77 22.28
C PHE A 648 -10.26 -9.86 22.24
N LEU A 649 -11.54 -9.49 22.28
CA LEU A 649 -12.64 -10.47 22.37
C LEU A 649 -12.77 -11.32 21.10
N VAL A 650 -12.68 -10.71 19.92
CA VAL A 650 -12.78 -11.42 18.63
C VAL A 650 -11.63 -12.43 18.48
N ARG A 651 -10.39 -12.07 18.86
CA ARG A 651 -9.25 -13.01 18.85
C ARG A 651 -9.32 -14.08 19.94
N THR A 652 -9.82 -13.75 21.14
CA THR A 652 -9.90 -14.70 22.27
C THR A 652 -10.91 -15.81 22.00
N PHE A 653 -12.09 -15.48 21.46
CA PHE A 653 -13.20 -16.42 21.28
C PHE A 653 -13.43 -16.88 19.83
N GLY A 654 -12.71 -16.32 18.85
CA GLY A 654 -12.90 -16.66 17.44
C GLY A 654 -14.27 -16.22 16.91
N LEU A 655 -14.75 -15.06 17.37
CA LEU A 655 -16.04 -14.50 16.95
C LEU A 655 -16.06 -14.29 15.41
N PRO A 656 -17.22 -14.46 14.74
CA PRO A 656 -17.34 -14.29 13.29
C PRO A 656 -16.78 -12.94 12.83
#